data_AF-A0A1F0NFW8-F1
#
_entry.id   AF-A0A1F0NFW8-F1
#
_cell.length_a   1.000
_cell.length_b   1.000
_cell.length_c   1.000
_cell.angle_alpha   90.00
_cell.angle_beta   90.00
_cell.angle_gamma   90.00
#
_symmetry.space_group_name_H-M   'P 1'
#
loop_
_entity.id
_entity.type
_entity.pdbx_description
1 polymer ?
#
loop_
_entity_poly.entity_id
_entity_poly.type
_entity_poly.pdbx_seq_one_letter_code
_entity_poly.pdbx_strand_id
1 'polypeptide(L)'
;MERKIKKSVVATGLAATTIISGSLSHQVNAEEVKTQSTEPKTSEKITKPVTETDVQSAKMQADAAKVQTDAQQKVVEQVKGDVNTSKDAVADSEKAVANAEAEKKEATPEVIETAKEEVATSEKAVTTEENKVQEAEQSETKAKEAVKNQENVVAGQQSLVDVAQRELDTAKAPVANEQQELNQAQDAEKQAEKDLAEKQKELAKVKEEIANLPKEINSATEQVKQSEQKVAENQAAIDQKASEVARAEQSAANRRNVDLSKATYGEFLQHAKTNGANQAIRNAAAEALTTYERAKREDGITVGSDATSPATLENNLKAIELVRAINAYRRQAGLKELLIDPYKNPASQVQTLYFERADWHMGKYLRNENVAISFTPKGAVDFWHKEKSIYMAEAAKYGLTTNERDIDSNQIYTTLRNRGQLAFFYRVGHYLQMMDKNFNTISAAYDQVPNQYSNIYGTSEVGFYNDHNFNARVNNGTLLSADAYEQAIRNFAGAAKAANAQATVAKNQLAMLRAQRTGYVSTLNIQKAKLADLQKLAANRSGALATANAELITAEAALKKAKQNVVTKEAALKRATATIASKLAPKQAALAKEQGLLETAKNKLAELKKVLITAELNVAKAKDALQTSKAKLKEAQDNLEKLQNAPQALEAAQKALQAAQADYASKVKTLKDEEAKLEISRSIYTKLQENYEQLRSQLPPKAQKEPDGEVQKLHLSRTYQPKPLLVRQQNTDQKALPATGTKADQVATLGLLLGLGTLASARRRKRNNED
;
A
#
# COMPACT_ATOMS: atom_id res chain seq x y z
N MET A 1 -50.07 23.88 -56.04
CA MET A 1 -51.31 23.57 -56.76
C MET A 1 -51.67 22.11 -56.51
N GLU A 2 -52.57 21.87 -55.57
CA GLU A 2 -53.34 20.63 -55.48
C GLU A 2 -54.79 21.02 -55.19
N ARG A 3 -55.71 20.42 -55.96
CA ARG A 3 -57.16 20.59 -55.85
C ARG A 3 -57.70 19.58 -54.83
N LYS A 4 -58.64 19.98 -53.98
CA LYS A 4 -60.08 19.64 -54.11
C LYS A 4 -60.88 19.88 -52.82
N ILE A 5 -61.92 20.72 -52.97
CA ILE A 5 -63.35 20.49 -52.68
C ILE A 5 -63.75 20.18 -51.21
N LYS A 6 -64.66 20.98 -50.64
CA LYS A 6 -66.08 20.61 -50.39
C LYS A 6 -66.97 21.79 -49.96
N LYS A 7 -68.23 21.69 -50.40
CA LYS A 7 -69.38 22.61 -50.30
C LYS A 7 -70.11 22.49 -48.94
N SER A 8 -70.85 23.53 -48.57
CA SER A 8 -72.09 23.53 -47.75
C SER A 8 -72.66 24.97 -47.79
N VAL A 9 -73.66 25.35 -48.59
CA VAL A 9 -75.13 25.28 -48.37
C VAL A 9 -75.55 25.48 -46.91
N VAL A 10 -76.18 26.62 -46.60
CA VAL A 10 -77.44 26.75 -45.81
C VAL A 10 -78.10 28.08 -46.23
N ALA A 11 -79.38 27.99 -46.58
CA ALA A 11 -80.29 29.09 -46.85
C ALA A 11 -81.02 29.51 -45.58
N THR A 12 -81.30 30.80 -45.37
CA THR A 12 -82.48 31.27 -44.62
C THR A 12 -82.81 32.71 -45.01
N GLY A 13 -83.95 32.90 -45.67
CA GLY A 13 -84.58 34.20 -45.85
C GLY A 13 -85.51 34.51 -44.68
N LEU A 14 -85.66 35.79 -44.35
CA LEU A 14 -86.75 36.34 -43.57
C LEU A 14 -86.98 37.79 -44.05
N ALA A 15 -87.99 37.97 -44.90
CA ALA A 15 -88.63 39.25 -45.18
C ALA A 15 -90.10 39.11 -44.77
N ALA A 16 -90.56 39.95 -43.84
CA ALA A 16 -91.92 39.93 -43.30
C ALA A 16 -92.48 41.37 -43.16
N THR A 17 -93.22 41.74 -44.21
CA THR A 17 -94.52 42.43 -44.32
C THR A 17 -95.22 43.03 -43.07
N THR A 18 -95.40 44.36 -43.09
CA THR A 18 -96.66 45.18 -43.12
C THR A 18 -97.75 45.08 -42.04
N ILE A 19 -98.13 46.24 -41.42
CA ILE A 19 -99.51 46.68 -41.06
C ILE A 19 -99.53 48.25 -41.05
N ILE A 20 -100.05 48.96 -42.06
CA ILE A 20 -101.44 49.36 -42.42
C ILE A 20 -102.00 50.54 -41.60
N SER A 21 -102.33 51.64 -42.29
CA SER A 21 -103.70 52.22 -42.43
C SER A 21 -103.58 53.70 -42.90
N GLY A 22 -104.48 54.26 -43.68
CA GLY A 22 -105.82 53.82 -44.02
C GLY A 22 -106.47 54.69 -45.10
N SER A 23 -107.61 54.15 -45.50
CA SER A 23 -108.64 54.59 -46.43
C SER A 23 -109.27 55.95 -46.15
N LEU A 24 -109.67 56.60 -47.25
CA LEU A 24 -110.95 57.27 -47.48
C LEU A 24 -111.35 58.41 -46.53
N SER A 25 -111.04 59.63 -46.99
CA SER A 25 -111.99 60.71 -47.24
C SER A 25 -113.20 60.85 -46.30
N HIS A 26 -113.20 61.88 -45.46
CA HIS A 26 -114.07 63.04 -45.68
C HIS A 26 -113.64 64.23 -44.83
N GLN A 27 -113.53 65.38 -45.50
CA GLN A 27 -113.53 66.73 -44.95
C GLN A 27 -114.62 66.90 -43.90
N VAL A 28 -114.38 67.70 -42.85
CA VAL A 28 -115.26 68.86 -42.57
C VAL A 28 -114.47 69.94 -41.85
N ASN A 29 -114.64 71.17 -42.36
CA ASN A 29 -114.12 72.44 -41.89
C ASN A 29 -114.64 72.84 -40.50
N ALA A 30 -113.86 73.70 -39.83
CA ALA A 30 -114.38 74.73 -38.95
C ALA A 30 -114.38 76.05 -39.76
N GLU A 31 -115.56 76.66 -39.93
CA GLU A 31 -115.79 78.11 -39.99
C GLU A 31 -117.33 78.25 -40.01
N GLU A 32 -117.96 78.48 -38.87
CA GLU A 32 -118.31 79.80 -38.33
C GLU A 32 -119.44 80.54 -39.10
N VAL A 33 -120.47 80.91 -38.32
CA VAL A 33 -121.48 81.95 -38.58
C VAL A 33 -122.55 81.70 -39.65
N LYS A 34 -123.72 81.19 -39.22
CA LYS A 34 -124.93 82.04 -39.16
C LYS A 34 -126.00 81.52 -38.20
N THR A 35 -126.39 82.43 -37.33
CA THR A 35 -127.58 82.48 -36.48
C THR A 35 -128.89 82.15 -37.19
N GLN A 36 -129.71 81.27 -36.59
CA GLN A 36 -131.15 81.42 -36.28
C GLN A 36 -131.61 80.10 -35.63
N SER A 37 -131.60 79.98 -34.29
CA SER A 37 -132.71 80.38 -33.41
C SER A 37 -134.08 79.97 -33.93
N THR A 38 -134.43 78.71 -33.73
CA THR A 38 -135.82 78.26 -33.67
C THR A 38 -136.25 78.30 -32.21
N GLU A 39 -136.83 79.42 -31.78
CA GLU A 39 -137.75 79.41 -30.64
C GLU A 39 -139.02 80.18 -31.02
N PRO A 40 -140.21 79.55 -30.95
CA PRO A 40 -141.48 80.19 -31.22
C PRO A 40 -141.87 81.10 -30.05
N LYS A 41 -142.62 82.17 -30.37
CA LYS A 41 -143.64 82.71 -29.45
C LYS A 41 -144.47 81.51 -28.97
N THR A 42 -144.63 81.28 -27.68
CA THR A 42 -145.67 81.91 -26.84
C THR A 42 -145.29 81.65 -25.38
N SER A 43 -145.30 82.60 -24.44
CA SER A 43 -146.49 83.30 -23.92
C SER A 43 -147.73 82.40 -23.81
N GLU A 44 -147.81 81.56 -22.78
CA GLU A 44 -149.05 81.56 -22.01
C GLU A 44 -148.79 81.31 -20.53
N LYS A 45 -149.14 82.35 -19.79
CA LYS A 45 -149.13 82.51 -18.35
C LYS A 45 -149.94 81.39 -17.71
N ILE A 46 -149.29 80.54 -16.93
CA ILE A 46 -149.98 79.83 -15.86
C ILE A 46 -149.31 80.24 -14.55
N THR A 47 -149.96 81.16 -13.87
CA THR A 47 -149.77 81.40 -12.45
C THR A 47 -150.00 80.09 -11.68
N LYS A 48 -148.94 79.39 -11.26
CA LYS A 48 -148.95 78.31 -10.25
C LYS A 48 -147.68 78.40 -9.37
N PRO A 49 -147.70 78.02 -8.07
CA PRO A 49 -146.62 78.31 -7.10
C PRO A 49 -145.45 77.28 -7.13
N VAL A 50 -144.23 77.73 -6.77
CA VAL A 50 -142.93 76.97 -6.72
C VAL A 50 -142.89 75.92 -5.60
N THR A 51 -142.18 74.80 -5.83
CA THR A 51 -142.05 73.65 -4.89
C THR A 51 -140.59 73.30 -4.52
N GLU A 52 -140.36 72.57 -3.43
CA GLU A 52 -139.02 72.17 -2.94
C GLU A 52 -138.21 71.29 -3.91
N THR A 53 -138.87 70.45 -4.71
CA THR A 53 -138.25 69.51 -5.67
C THR A 53 -137.42 70.21 -6.76
N ASP A 54 -137.84 71.41 -7.14
CA ASP A 54 -137.21 72.21 -8.18
C ASP A 54 -135.82 72.71 -7.74
N VAL A 55 -135.62 72.89 -6.42
CA VAL A 55 -134.37 73.38 -5.82
C VAL A 55 -133.30 72.27 -5.72
N GLN A 56 -133.68 71.07 -5.27
CA GLN A 56 -132.74 69.93 -5.15
C GLN A 56 -132.17 69.50 -6.51
N SER A 57 -133.01 69.50 -7.55
CA SER A 57 -132.59 69.13 -8.90
C SER A 57 -131.55 70.10 -9.46
N ALA A 58 -131.70 71.40 -9.19
CA ALA A 58 -130.74 72.40 -9.63
C ALA A 58 -129.36 72.25 -8.94
N LYS A 59 -129.31 71.82 -7.66
CA LYS A 59 -128.05 71.59 -6.94
C LYS A 59 -127.18 70.50 -7.55
N MET A 60 -127.77 69.33 -7.81
CA MET A 60 -127.04 68.20 -8.39
C MET A 60 -126.45 68.54 -9.76
N GLN A 61 -127.16 69.35 -10.54
CA GLN A 61 -126.70 69.80 -11.85
C GLN A 61 -125.45 70.70 -11.74
N ALA A 62 -125.37 71.56 -10.73
CA ALA A 62 -124.19 72.41 -10.50
C ALA A 62 -122.96 71.60 -10.03
N ASP A 63 -123.12 70.70 -9.06
CA ASP A 63 -122.00 69.91 -8.52
C ASP A 63 -121.37 68.96 -9.57
N ALA A 64 -122.21 68.36 -10.43
CA ALA A 64 -121.74 67.53 -11.55
C ALA A 64 -120.93 68.32 -12.59
N ALA A 65 -121.35 69.56 -12.88
CA ALA A 65 -120.64 70.42 -13.83
C ALA A 65 -119.25 70.83 -13.34
N LYS A 66 -119.06 71.03 -12.02
CA LYS A 66 -117.75 71.39 -11.43
C LYS A 66 -116.67 70.34 -11.64
N VAL A 67 -116.98 69.07 -11.38
CA VAL A 67 -116.04 67.95 -11.57
C VAL A 67 -115.60 67.84 -13.02
N GLN A 68 -116.53 68.09 -13.95
CA GLN A 68 -116.25 68.05 -15.38
C GLN A 68 -115.31 69.18 -15.81
N THR A 69 -115.45 70.37 -15.21
CA THR A 69 -114.54 71.51 -15.45
C THR A 69 -113.11 71.23 -14.96
N ASP A 70 -112.94 70.68 -13.76
CA ASP A 70 -111.61 70.40 -13.19
C ASP A 70 -110.86 69.31 -13.98
N ALA A 71 -111.57 68.30 -14.50
CA ALA A 71 -110.98 67.30 -15.38
C ALA A 71 -110.48 67.91 -16.70
N GLN A 72 -111.27 68.83 -17.27
CA GLN A 72 -110.93 69.52 -18.51
C GLN A 72 -109.68 70.43 -18.36
N GLN A 73 -109.44 71.00 -17.17
CA GLN A 73 -108.24 71.81 -16.89
C GLN A 73 -106.94 71.01 -17.03
N LYS A 74 -106.89 69.77 -16.52
CA LYS A 74 -105.69 68.92 -16.59
C LYS A 74 -105.33 68.53 -18.02
N VAL A 75 -106.34 68.33 -18.87
CA VAL A 75 -106.14 68.03 -20.30
C VAL A 75 -105.44 69.21 -20.99
N VAL A 76 -105.88 70.44 -20.72
CA VAL A 76 -105.26 71.66 -21.26
C VAL A 76 -103.78 71.76 -20.86
N GLU A 77 -103.46 71.49 -19.59
CA GLU A 77 -102.08 71.57 -19.08
C GLU A 77 -101.14 70.55 -19.74
N GLN A 78 -101.62 69.31 -19.98
CA GLN A 78 -100.86 68.29 -20.70
C GLN A 78 -100.61 68.70 -22.15
N VAL A 79 -101.63 69.22 -22.83
CA VAL A 79 -101.49 69.67 -24.23
C VAL A 79 -100.52 70.85 -24.34
N LYS A 80 -100.40 71.72 -23.33
CA LYS A 80 -99.33 72.75 -23.28
C LYS A 80 -97.92 72.16 -23.26
N GLY A 81 -97.71 71.06 -22.52
CA GLY A 81 -96.43 70.34 -22.52
C GLY A 81 -96.07 69.77 -23.89
N ASP A 82 -97.04 69.17 -24.59
CA ASP A 82 -96.86 68.65 -25.95
C ASP A 82 -96.52 69.74 -26.96
N VAL A 83 -97.13 70.93 -26.83
CA VAL A 83 -96.83 72.10 -27.69
C VAL A 83 -95.38 72.56 -27.51
N ASN A 84 -94.86 72.59 -26.28
CA ASN A 84 -93.47 73.01 -26.05
C ASN A 84 -92.45 72.00 -26.61
N THR A 85 -92.69 70.70 -26.44
CA THR A 85 -91.79 69.65 -26.98
C THR A 85 -91.74 69.68 -28.51
N SER A 86 -92.90 69.82 -29.16
CA SER A 86 -92.98 69.93 -30.62
C SER A 86 -92.32 71.21 -31.15
N LYS A 87 -92.29 72.29 -30.35
CA LYS A 87 -91.56 73.53 -30.68
C LYS A 87 -90.04 73.33 -30.71
N ASP A 88 -89.48 72.63 -29.73
CA ASP A 88 -88.04 72.35 -29.69
C ASP A 88 -87.61 71.44 -30.84
N ALA A 89 -88.43 70.43 -31.18
CA ALA A 89 -88.20 69.57 -32.33
C ALA A 89 -88.19 70.34 -33.67
N VAL A 90 -89.00 71.40 -33.80
CA VAL A 90 -88.94 72.32 -34.94
C VAL A 90 -87.59 73.04 -34.97
N ALA A 91 -87.13 73.61 -33.85
CA ALA A 91 -85.86 74.33 -33.78
C ALA A 91 -84.64 73.46 -34.11
N ASP A 92 -84.59 72.20 -33.64
CA ASP A 92 -83.51 71.26 -33.98
C ASP A 92 -83.56 70.86 -35.47
N SER A 93 -84.75 70.69 -36.02
CA SER A 93 -84.93 70.39 -37.44
C SER A 93 -84.55 71.59 -38.31
N GLU A 94 -84.82 72.82 -37.88
CA GLU A 94 -84.35 74.04 -38.56
C GLU A 94 -82.83 74.12 -38.58
N LYS A 95 -82.17 73.79 -37.47
CA LYS A 95 -80.70 73.73 -37.41
C LYS A 95 -80.13 72.64 -38.31
N ALA A 96 -80.76 71.46 -38.35
CA ALA A 96 -80.35 70.38 -39.24
C ALA A 96 -80.52 70.75 -40.73
N VAL A 97 -81.60 71.45 -41.08
CA VAL A 97 -81.79 72.02 -42.42
C VAL A 97 -80.70 73.03 -42.74
N ALA A 98 -80.40 73.99 -41.84
CA ALA A 98 -79.36 74.99 -42.07
C ALA A 98 -77.97 74.37 -42.31
N ASN A 99 -77.62 73.32 -41.56
CA ASN A 99 -76.36 72.59 -41.78
C ASN A 99 -76.36 71.84 -43.13
N ALA A 100 -77.44 71.14 -43.47
CA ALA A 100 -77.56 70.43 -44.74
C ALA A 100 -77.63 71.39 -45.95
N GLU A 101 -78.17 72.60 -45.77
CA GLU A 101 -78.15 73.67 -46.78
C GLU A 101 -76.74 74.19 -47.01
N ALA A 102 -75.95 74.38 -45.94
CA ALA A 102 -74.54 74.73 -46.06
C ALA A 102 -73.75 73.64 -46.79
N GLU A 103 -73.91 72.37 -46.42
CA GLU A 103 -73.26 71.24 -47.09
C GLU A 103 -73.67 71.10 -48.56
N LYS A 104 -74.95 71.29 -48.89
CA LYS A 104 -75.42 71.30 -50.29
C LYS A 104 -74.86 72.48 -51.08
N LYS A 105 -74.70 73.65 -50.45
CA LYS A 105 -74.11 74.84 -51.08
C LYS A 105 -72.63 74.63 -51.42
N GLU A 106 -71.93 73.86 -50.59
CA GLU A 106 -70.56 73.41 -50.86
C GLU A 106 -70.48 72.31 -51.93
N ALA A 107 -71.51 71.47 -52.05
CA ALA A 107 -71.62 70.40 -53.05
C ALA A 107 -72.08 70.91 -54.44
N THR A 108 -71.34 71.85 -55.03
CA THR A 108 -71.58 72.29 -56.42
C THR A 108 -71.12 71.24 -57.43
N PRO A 109 -71.65 71.23 -58.68
CA PRO A 109 -71.18 70.31 -59.72
C PRO A 109 -69.66 70.37 -59.95
N GLU A 110 -69.06 71.55 -59.85
CA GLU A 110 -67.62 71.76 -59.99
C GLU A 110 -66.82 71.13 -58.85
N VAL A 111 -67.32 71.22 -57.61
CA VAL A 111 -66.67 70.61 -56.43
C VAL A 111 -66.79 69.08 -56.46
N ILE A 112 -67.93 68.54 -56.89
CA ILE A 112 -68.11 67.09 -57.09
C ILE A 112 -67.18 66.57 -58.19
N GLU A 113 -67.03 67.30 -59.28
CA GLU A 113 -66.12 66.90 -60.35
C GLU A 113 -64.65 66.95 -59.90
N THR A 114 -64.27 67.97 -59.13
CA THR A 114 -62.94 68.06 -58.50
C THR A 114 -62.69 66.87 -57.57
N ALA A 115 -63.69 66.46 -56.76
CA ALA A 115 -63.57 65.29 -55.90
C ALA A 115 -63.45 63.97 -56.68
N LYS A 116 -64.11 63.83 -57.85
CA LYS A 116 -63.90 62.67 -58.74
C LYS A 116 -62.49 62.66 -59.33
N GLU A 117 -61.97 63.81 -59.74
CA GLU A 117 -60.60 63.94 -60.23
C GLU A 117 -59.58 63.58 -59.13
N GLU A 118 -59.85 63.95 -57.87
CA GLU A 118 -59.03 63.59 -56.71
C GLU A 118 -59.04 62.08 -56.43
N VAL A 119 -60.21 61.42 -56.54
CA VAL A 119 -60.32 59.94 -56.47
C VAL A 119 -59.51 59.30 -57.60
N ALA A 120 -59.71 59.73 -58.84
CA ALA A 120 -58.97 59.17 -59.99
C ALA A 120 -57.44 59.39 -59.87
N THR A 121 -57.02 60.51 -59.31
CA THR A 121 -55.61 60.80 -59.01
C THR A 121 -55.06 59.90 -57.91
N SER A 122 -55.84 59.68 -56.85
CA SER A 122 -55.48 58.79 -55.75
C SER A 122 -55.44 57.31 -56.17
N GLU A 123 -56.33 56.87 -57.06
CA GLU A 123 -56.29 55.52 -57.65
C GLU A 123 -55.01 55.32 -58.46
N LYS A 124 -54.64 56.28 -59.31
CA LYS A 124 -53.36 56.25 -60.05
C LYS A 124 -52.15 56.23 -59.11
N ALA A 125 -52.22 56.96 -58.00
CA ALA A 125 -51.17 56.96 -56.98
C ALA A 125 -51.05 55.59 -56.31
N VAL A 126 -52.17 54.92 -55.98
CA VAL A 126 -52.17 53.54 -55.47
C VAL A 126 -51.54 52.58 -56.48
N THR A 127 -51.96 52.60 -57.75
CA THR A 127 -51.37 51.73 -58.78
C THR A 127 -49.87 51.98 -58.96
N THR A 128 -49.42 53.24 -58.87
CA THR A 128 -47.99 53.58 -58.95
C THR A 128 -47.20 52.99 -57.77
N GLU A 129 -47.72 53.11 -56.55
CA GLU A 129 -47.06 52.54 -55.37
C GLU A 129 -47.13 50.99 -55.36
N GLU A 130 -48.18 50.37 -55.90
CA GLU A 130 -48.24 48.91 -56.08
C GLU A 130 -47.14 48.41 -57.02
N ASN A 131 -46.88 49.11 -58.12
CA ASN A 131 -45.78 48.78 -59.03
C ASN A 131 -44.41 48.92 -58.33
N LYS A 132 -44.22 49.98 -57.54
CA LYS A 132 -42.97 50.17 -56.76
C LYS A 132 -42.75 49.06 -55.72
N VAL A 133 -43.81 48.56 -55.09
CA VAL A 133 -43.72 47.40 -54.19
C VAL A 133 -43.27 46.16 -54.97
N GLN A 134 -43.85 45.90 -56.14
CA GLN A 134 -43.44 44.75 -56.98
C GLN A 134 -41.97 44.86 -57.42
N GLU A 135 -41.52 46.04 -57.86
CA GLU A 135 -40.12 46.27 -58.24
C GLU A 135 -39.17 46.07 -57.05
N ALA A 136 -39.55 46.54 -55.87
CA ALA A 136 -38.76 46.35 -54.64
C ALA A 136 -38.67 44.87 -54.23
N GLU A 137 -39.78 44.13 -54.29
CA GLU A 137 -39.82 42.70 -53.96
C GLU A 137 -39.01 41.84 -54.95
N GLN A 138 -39.01 42.21 -56.24
CA GLN A 138 -38.15 41.59 -57.25
C GLN A 138 -36.66 41.86 -56.97
N SER A 139 -36.32 43.09 -56.57
CA SER A 139 -34.95 43.46 -56.18
C SER A 139 -34.48 42.69 -54.95
N GLU A 140 -35.33 42.56 -53.93
CA GLU A 140 -35.07 41.75 -52.74
C GLU A 140 -34.82 40.28 -53.11
N THR A 141 -35.64 39.70 -53.98
CA THR A 141 -35.48 38.32 -54.45
C THR A 141 -34.12 38.11 -55.13
N LYS A 142 -33.73 39.00 -56.04
CA LYS A 142 -32.41 38.97 -56.70
C LYS A 142 -31.27 39.08 -55.70
N ALA A 143 -31.41 39.94 -54.68
CA ALA A 143 -30.40 40.09 -53.63
C ALA A 143 -30.28 38.82 -52.77
N LYS A 144 -31.39 38.17 -52.41
CA LYS A 144 -31.40 36.87 -51.69
C LYS A 144 -30.71 35.77 -52.49
N GLU A 145 -31.01 35.67 -53.78
CA GLU A 145 -30.35 34.70 -54.67
C GLU A 145 -28.84 34.97 -54.78
N ALA A 146 -28.42 36.23 -54.91
CA ALA A 146 -27.02 36.60 -54.96
C ALA A 146 -26.27 36.22 -53.66
N VAL A 147 -26.87 36.48 -52.49
CA VAL A 147 -26.32 36.06 -51.19
C VAL A 147 -26.18 34.54 -51.13
N LYS A 148 -27.24 33.80 -51.46
CA LYS A 148 -27.22 32.31 -51.44
C LYS A 148 -26.16 31.74 -52.37
N ASN A 149 -26.05 32.26 -53.58
CA ASN A 149 -25.03 31.83 -54.54
C ASN A 149 -23.62 32.10 -54.01
N GLN A 150 -23.40 33.26 -53.38
CA GLN A 150 -22.11 33.58 -52.79
C GLN A 150 -21.79 32.75 -51.54
N GLU A 151 -22.78 32.37 -50.72
CA GLU A 151 -22.59 31.42 -49.60
C GLU A 151 -22.10 30.05 -50.10
N ASN A 152 -22.65 29.56 -51.22
CA ASN A 152 -22.16 28.34 -51.85
C ASN A 152 -20.72 28.47 -52.36
N VAL A 153 -20.33 29.62 -52.91
CA VAL A 153 -18.94 29.89 -53.32
C VAL A 153 -18.01 29.87 -52.11
N VAL A 154 -18.40 30.48 -50.98
CA VAL A 154 -17.61 30.44 -49.75
C VAL A 154 -17.44 29.01 -49.24
N ALA A 155 -18.51 28.20 -49.24
CA ALA A 155 -18.44 26.80 -48.81
C ALA A 155 -17.55 25.94 -49.73
N GLY A 156 -17.65 26.12 -51.05
CA GLY A 156 -16.77 25.46 -52.02
C GLY A 156 -15.31 25.85 -51.82
N GLN A 157 -15.04 27.13 -51.61
CA GLN A 157 -13.69 27.65 -51.40
C GLN A 157 -13.08 27.18 -50.06
N GLN A 158 -13.90 27.06 -49.00
CA GLN A 158 -13.45 26.46 -47.73
C GLN A 158 -13.04 24.99 -47.93
N SER A 159 -13.80 24.23 -48.72
CA SER A 159 -13.46 22.85 -49.03
C SER A 159 -12.12 22.72 -49.77
N LEU A 160 -11.80 23.67 -50.67
CA LEU A 160 -10.51 23.72 -51.35
C LEU A 160 -9.35 24.02 -50.39
N VAL A 161 -9.54 24.91 -49.42
CA VAL A 161 -8.56 25.17 -48.35
C VAL A 161 -8.29 23.89 -47.55
N ASP A 162 -9.35 23.17 -47.16
CA ASP A 162 -9.22 21.93 -46.39
C ASP A 162 -8.47 20.84 -47.17
N VAL A 163 -8.72 20.72 -48.48
CA VAL A 163 -7.98 19.80 -49.36
C VAL A 163 -6.51 20.19 -49.46
N ALA A 164 -6.21 21.48 -49.71
CA ALA A 164 -4.84 21.98 -49.79
C ALA A 164 -4.06 21.76 -48.48
N GLN A 165 -4.73 21.90 -47.33
CA GLN A 165 -4.15 21.62 -46.01
C GLN A 165 -3.84 20.12 -45.84
N ARG A 166 -4.80 19.23 -46.14
CA ARG A 166 -4.56 17.76 -46.08
C ARG A 166 -3.42 17.32 -46.98
N GLU A 167 -3.34 17.89 -48.18
CA GLU A 167 -2.25 17.62 -49.12
C GLU A 167 -0.88 18.06 -48.57
N LEU A 168 -0.83 19.21 -47.91
CA LEU A 168 0.37 19.70 -47.25
C LEU A 168 0.78 18.78 -46.09
N ASP A 169 -0.17 18.34 -45.28
CA ASP A 169 0.10 17.45 -44.13
C ASP A 169 0.54 16.05 -44.58
N THR A 170 -0.11 15.50 -45.62
CA THR A 170 0.30 14.23 -46.25
C THR A 170 1.71 14.31 -46.80
N ALA A 171 2.09 15.45 -47.40
CA ALA A 171 3.45 15.65 -47.91
C ALA A 171 4.51 15.71 -46.79
N LYS A 172 4.15 16.08 -45.56
CA LYS A 172 5.08 16.13 -44.41
C LYS A 172 5.26 14.79 -43.70
N ALA A 173 4.29 13.87 -43.78
CA ALA A 173 4.28 12.62 -43.05
C ALA A 173 5.56 11.75 -43.21
N PRO A 174 6.17 11.60 -44.40
CA PRO A 174 7.34 10.74 -44.54
C PRO A 174 8.57 11.24 -43.76
N VAL A 175 8.75 12.56 -43.60
CA VAL A 175 9.86 13.11 -42.78
C VAL A 175 9.66 12.76 -41.31
N ALA A 176 8.42 12.82 -40.82
CA ALA A 176 8.10 12.45 -39.44
C ALA A 176 8.36 10.97 -39.16
N ASN A 177 8.01 10.08 -40.10
CA ASN A 177 8.28 8.64 -39.98
C ASN A 177 9.79 8.35 -39.96
N GLU A 178 10.56 8.93 -40.89
CA GLU A 178 12.02 8.74 -40.92
C GLU A 178 12.70 9.30 -39.67
N GLN A 179 12.19 10.40 -39.10
CA GLN A 179 12.69 10.93 -37.82
C GLN A 179 12.41 9.96 -36.66
N GLN A 180 11.23 9.33 -36.65
CA GLN A 180 10.90 8.33 -35.64
C GLN A 180 11.79 7.09 -35.77
N GLU A 181 12.04 6.60 -36.99
CA GLU A 181 12.93 5.47 -37.24
C GLU A 181 14.39 5.78 -36.85
N LEU A 182 14.86 7.01 -37.07
CA LEU A 182 16.17 7.47 -36.59
C LEU A 182 16.24 7.45 -35.06
N ASN A 183 15.23 7.98 -34.37
CA ASN A 183 15.20 7.96 -32.91
C ASN A 183 15.24 6.52 -32.36
N GLN A 184 14.49 5.59 -32.96
CA GLN A 184 14.53 4.17 -32.58
C GLN A 184 15.92 3.54 -32.82
N ALA A 185 16.59 3.89 -33.92
CA ALA A 185 17.94 3.43 -34.19
C ALA A 185 18.94 3.96 -33.15
N GLN A 186 18.83 5.22 -32.74
CA GLN A 186 19.67 5.83 -31.71
C GLN A 186 19.44 5.20 -30.32
N ASP A 187 18.20 4.85 -29.99
CA ASP A 187 17.90 4.14 -28.74
C ASP A 187 18.46 2.72 -28.75
N ALA A 188 18.37 2.01 -29.88
CA ALA A 188 19.01 0.71 -30.05
C ALA A 188 20.55 0.79 -29.94
N GLU A 189 21.17 1.86 -30.46
CA GLU A 189 22.60 2.13 -30.27
C GLU A 189 22.96 2.29 -28.80
N LYS A 190 22.25 3.16 -28.05
CA LYS A 190 22.48 3.34 -26.59
C LYS A 190 22.33 2.04 -25.81
N GLN A 191 21.34 1.21 -26.17
CA GLN A 191 21.13 -0.08 -25.52
C GLN A 191 22.29 -1.05 -25.81
N ALA A 192 22.83 -1.06 -27.04
CA ALA A 192 24.00 -1.85 -27.38
C ALA A 192 25.28 -1.33 -26.69
N GLU A 193 25.44 -0.02 -26.48
CA GLU A 193 26.55 0.54 -25.69
C GLU A 193 26.49 0.11 -24.23
N LYS A 194 25.29 0.11 -23.64
CA LYS A 194 25.07 -0.36 -22.27
C LYS A 194 25.39 -1.85 -22.13
N ASP A 195 24.91 -2.68 -23.06
CA ASP A 195 25.19 -4.11 -23.07
C ASP A 195 26.69 -4.39 -23.21
N LEU A 196 27.39 -3.67 -24.10
CA LEU A 196 28.85 -3.77 -24.23
C LEU A 196 29.57 -3.44 -22.92
N ALA A 197 29.18 -2.36 -22.24
CA ALA A 197 29.77 -1.98 -20.96
C ALA A 197 29.54 -3.04 -19.86
N GLU A 198 28.37 -3.67 -19.85
CA GLU A 198 28.04 -4.77 -18.94
C GLU A 198 28.91 -6.00 -19.22
N LYS A 199 29.08 -6.39 -20.49
CA LYS A 199 29.96 -7.49 -20.89
C LYS A 199 31.43 -7.23 -20.60
N GLN A 200 31.90 -5.98 -20.73
CA GLN A 200 33.24 -5.60 -20.30
C GLN A 200 33.44 -5.78 -18.79
N LYS A 201 32.45 -5.41 -17.98
CA LYS A 201 32.48 -5.58 -16.52
C LYS A 201 32.46 -7.06 -16.12
N GLU A 202 31.63 -7.88 -16.76
CA GLU A 202 31.59 -9.33 -16.53
C GLU A 202 32.94 -9.98 -16.88
N LEU A 203 33.53 -9.62 -18.02
CA LEU A 203 34.86 -10.11 -18.40
C LEU A 203 35.94 -9.70 -17.39
N ALA A 204 35.91 -8.45 -16.91
CA ALA A 204 36.86 -7.98 -15.89
C ALA A 204 36.74 -8.78 -14.59
N LYS A 205 35.51 -9.04 -14.13
CA LYS A 205 35.27 -9.87 -12.94
C LYS A 205 35.80 -11.29 -13.11
N VAL A 206 35.54 -11.93 -14.24
CA VAL A 206 36.07 -13.29 -14.53
C VAL A 206 37.59 -13.29 -14.54
N LYS A 207 38.23 -12.26 -15.12
CA LYS A 207 39.70 -12.11 -15.12
C LYS A 207 40.26 -11.94 -13.70
N GLU A 208 39.61 -11.15 -12.86
CA GLU A 208 40.00 -10.96 -11.46
C GLU A 208 39.90 -12.26 -10.65
N GLU A 209 38.79 -12.99 -10.78
CA GLU A 209 38.60 -14.30 -10.15
C GLU A 209 39.69 -15.30 -10.59
N ILE A 210 40.03 -15.32 -11.88
CA ILE A 210 41.12 -16.15 -12.42
C ILE A 210 42.48 -15.74 -11.84
N ALA A 211 42.74 -14.43 -11.67
CA ALA A 211 44.00 -13.95 -11.10
C ALA A 211 44.18 -14.32 -9.62
N ASN A 212 43.08 -14.45 -8.87
CA ASN A 212 43.10 -14.79 -7.45
C ASN A 212 43.19 -16.30 -7.17
N LEU A 213 42.66 -17.14 -8.06
CA LEU A 213 42.65 -18.61 -7.91
C LEU A 213 44.04 -19.24 -7.64
N PRO A 214 45.14 -18.86 -8.32
CA PRO A 214 46.47 -19.39 -8.02
C PRO A 214 46.90 -19.14 -6.57
N LYS A 215 46.54 -17.99 -5.98
CA LYS A 215 46.87 -17.69 -4.57
C LYS A 215 46.09 -18.61 -3.62
N GLU A 216 44.82 -18.84 -3.91
CA GLU A 216 43.97 -19.74 -3.11
C GLU A 216 44.43 -21.20 -3.20
N ILE A 217 44.77 -21.67 -4.41
CA ILE A 217 45.33 -23.01 -4.64
C ILE A 217 46.65 -23.18 -3.90
N ASN A 218 47.56 -22.20 -3.97
CA ASN A 218 48.82 -22.24 -3.25
C ASN A 218 48.61 -22.28 -1.73
N SER A 219 47.69 -21.46 -1.21
CA SER A 219 47.36 -21.48 0.22
C SER A 219 46.76 -22.82 0.66
N ALA A 220 45.87 -23.42 -0.12
CA ALA A 220 45.29 -24.73 0.17
C ALA A 220 46.35 -25.84 0.09
N THR A 221 47.26 -25.75 -0.88
CA THR A 221 48.39 -26.69 -1.03
C THR A 221 49.30 -26.65 0.20
N GLU A 222 49.63 -25.47 0.71
CA GLU A 222 50.45 -25.34 1.92
C GLU A 222 49.71 -25.87 3.17
N GLN A 223 48.40 -25.64 3.29
CA GLN A 223 47.60 -26.21 4.39
C GLN A 223 47.55 -27.75 4.34
N VAL A 224 47.48 -28.34 3.15
CA VAL A 224 47.59 -29.80 2.96
C VAL A 224 48.97 -30.27 3.44
N LYS A 225 50.06 -29.63 2.99
CA LYS A 225 51.43 -29.99 3.39
C LYS A 225 51.63 -29.93 4.90
N GLN A 226 51.14 -28.88 5.56
CA GLN A 226 51.19 -28.75 7.02
C GLN A 226 50.38 -29.84 7.73
N SER A 227 49.22 -30.21 7.17
CA SER A 227 48.38 -31.28 7.72
C SER A 227 49.03 -32.66 7.54
N GLU A 228 49.68 -32.91 6.40
CA GLU A 228 50.48 -34.13 6.17
C GLU A 228 51.64 -34.25 7.16
N GLN A 229 52.35 -33.13 7.40
CA GLN A 229 53.42 -33.09 8.40
C GLN A 229 52.90 -33.41 9.81
N LYS A 230 51.79 -32.81 10.25
CA LYS A 230 51.19 -33.10 11.57
C LYS A 230 50.78 -34.57 11.72
N VAL A 231 50.24 -35.18 10.66
CA VAL A 231 49.91 -36.62 10.67
C VAL A 231 51.18 -37.47 10.81
N ALA A 232 52.25 -37.13 10.08
CA ALA A 232 53.52 -37.85 10.14
C ALA A 232 54.21 -37.72 11.52
N GLU A 233 54.27 -36.51 12.08
CA GLU A 233 54.82 -36.25 13.42
C GLU A 233 54.05 -37.00 14.50
N ASN A 234 52.71 -36.98 14.44
CA ASN A 234 51.88 -37.72 15.38
C ASN A 234 52.04 -39.24 15.24
N GLN A 235 52.24 -39.75 14.01
CA GLN A 235 52.54 -41.17 13.78
C GLN A 235 53.88 -41.57 14.40
N ALA A 236 54.93 -40.77 14.25
CA ALA A 236 56.21 -41.02 14.89
C ALA A 236 56.09 -41.05 16.43
N ALA A 237 55.31 -40.14 17.01
CA ALA A 237 55.02 -40.13 18.44
C ALA A 237 54.25 -41.39 18.90
N ILE A 238 53.29 -41.88 18.10
CA ILE A 238 52.59 -43.14 18.35
C ILE A 238 53.58 -44.31 18.36
N ASP A 239 54.48 -44.40 17.39
CA ASP A 239 55.43 -45.51 17.24
C ASP A 239 56.45 -45.54 18.39
N GLN A 240 56.95 -44.37 18.79
CA GLN A 240 57.79 -44.22 19.98
C GLN A 240 57.05 -44.68 21.24
N LYS A 241 55.80 -44.21 21.42
CA LYS A 241 55.04 -44.51 22.64
C LYS A 241 54.59 -45.97 22.71
N ALA A 242 54.29 -46.60 21.59
CA ALA A 242 54.02 -48.03 21.51
C ALA A 242 55.23 -48.87 21.96
N SER A 243 56.44 -48.46 21.58
CA SER A 243 57.68 -49.11 22.01
C SER A 243 57.91 -48.98 23.53
N GLU A 244 57.57 -47.85 24.13
CA GLU A 244 57.63 -47.65 25.60
C GLU A 244 56.65 -48.55 26.35
N VAL A 245 55.41 -48.70 25.85
CA VAL A 245 54.40 -49.61 26.44
C VAL A 245 54.93 -51.04 26.44
N ALA A 246 55.48 -51.52 25.33
CA ALA A 246 56.01 -52.89 25.23
C ALA A 246 57.14 -53.17 26.25
N ARG A 247 58.06 -52.21 26.45
CA ARG A 247 59.14 -52.34 27.45
C ARG A 247 58.58 -52.37 28.88
N ALA A 248 57.59 -51.52 29.19
CA ALA A 248 56.98 -51.47 30.51
C ALA A 248 56.24 -52.78 30.86
N GLU A 249 55.55 -53.39 29.89
CA GLU A 249 54.87 -54.67 30.07
C GLU A 249 55.86 -55.84 30.27
N GLN A 250 56.94 -55.88 29.49
CA GLN A 250 57.98 -56.90 29.64
C GLN A 250 58.69 -56.84 31.00
N SER A 251 58.86 -55.63 31.54
CA SER A 251 59.45 -55.40 32.87
C SER A 251 58.57 -55.94 34.00
N ALA A 252 57.24 -55.86 33.84
CA ALA A 252 56.26 -56.29 34.84
C ALA A 252 56.11 -57.83 34.88
N ALA A 253 56.33 -58.53 33.76
CA ALA A 253 56.16 -59.98 33.66
C ALA A 253 57.25 -60.81 34.38
N ASN A 254 58.39 -60.23 34.74
CA ASN A 254 59.61 -60.97 35.13
C ASN A 254 59.91 -61.07 36.67
N ARG A 255 59.04 -60.68 37.63
CA ARG A 255 59.45 -60.60 39.07
C ARG A 255 58.50 -61.22 40.12
N ARG A 256 59.08 -61.88 41.13
CA ARG A 256 58.42 -62.61 42.25
C ARG A 256 58.28 -61.74 43.51
N ASN A 257 57.18 -61.91 44.23
CA ASN A 257 56.89 -61.27 45.52
C ASN A 257 57.40 -62.18 46.66
N VAL A 258 58.66 -62.03 47.06
CA VAL A 258 59.31 -62.93 48.03
C VAL A 258 59.32 -62.31 49.43
N ASP A 259 58.75 -63.03 50.40
CA ASP A 259 58.76 -62.65 51.82
C ASP A 259 60.16 -62.86 52.44
N LEU A 260 60.85 -61.78 52.80
CA LEU A 260 62.21 -61.82 53.37
C LEU A 260 62.31 -62.65 54.65
N SER A 261 61.23 -62.74 55.43
CA SER A 261 61.21 -63.50 56.68
C SER A 261 61.15 -65.02 56.47
N LYS A 262 60.87 -65.46 55.24
CA LYS A 262 60.74 -66.89 54.89
C LYS A 262 61.76 -67.34 53.84
N ALA A 263 62.38 -66.40 53.15
CA ALA A 263 63.31 -66.70 52.09
C ALA A 263 64.66 -67.18 52.63
N THR A 264 65.15 -68.25 52.02
CA THR A 264 66.46 -68.81 52.29
C THR A 264 67.53 -68.19 51.40
N TYR A 265 68.77 -68.20 51.88
CA TYR A 265 69.93 -67.80 51.12
C TYR A 265 70.16 -68.73 49.92
N GLY A 266 69.78 -70.01 50.03
CA GLY A 266 69.73 -70.94 48.91
C GLY A 266 68.81 -70.49 47.78
N GLU A 267 67.63 -69.95 48.08
CA GLU A 267 66.71 -69.39 47.07
C GLU A 267 67.29 -68.14 46.39
N PHE A 268 67.96 -67.27 47.15
CA PHE A 268 68.69 -66.14 46.60
C PHE A 268 69.81 -66.59 45.65
N LEU A 269 70.62 -67.59 46.04
CA LEU A 269 71.68 -68.15 45.21
C LEU A 269 71.11 -68.86 43.98
N GLN A 270 70.01 -69.61 44.10
CA GLN A 270 69.36 -70.25 42.97
C GLN A 270 68.81 -69.22 41.97
N HIS A 271 68.27 -68.11 42.48
CA HIS A 271 67.85 -67.00 41.62
C HIS A 271 69.06 -66.35 40.92
N ALA A 272 70.16 -66.10 41.65
CA ALA A 272 71.39 -65.54 41.07
C ALA A 272 72.03 -66.48 40.03
N LYS A 273 71.96 -67.80 40.24
CA LYS A 273 72.40 -68.83 39.27
C LYS A 273 71.62 -68.75 37.96
N THR A 274 70.31 -68.53 38.02
CA THR A 274 69.45 -68.45 36.82
C THR A 274 69.44 -67.07 36.18
N ASN A 275 69.43 -66.00 36.98
CA ASN A 275 69.13 -64.63 36.53
C ASN A 275 70.30 -63.65 36.74
N GLY A 276 71.46 -64.13 37.17
CA GLY A 276 72.65 -63.30 37.40
C GLY A 276 73.00 -62.45 36.18
N ALA A 277 73.32 -61.17 36.42
CA ALA A 277 73.54 -60.16 35.38
C ALA A 277 74.64 -60.53 34.37
N ASN A 278 75.59 -61.38 34.77
CA ASN A 278 76.65 -61.88 33.92
C ASN A 278 77.00 -63.34 34.28
N GLN A 279 77.82 -63.98 33.45
CA GLN A 279 78.20 -65.38 33.64
C GLN A 279 79.00 -65.61 34.92
N ALA A 280 79.81 -64.64 35.36
CA ALA A 280 80.60 -64.76 36.59
C ALA A 280 79.71 -64.88 37.83
N ILE A 281 78.66 -64.07 37.92
CA ILE A 281 77.64 -64.15 38.99
C ILE A 281 76.92 -65.50 38.96
N ARG A 282 76.52 -65.98 37.78
CA ARG A 282 75.82 -67.26 37.64
C ARG A 282 76.70 -68.44 38.07
N ASN A 283 77.97 -68.43 37.68
CA ASN A 283 78.94 -69.45 38.06
C ASN A 283 79.24 -69.42 39.56
N ALA A 284 79.52 -68.24 40.13
CA ALA A 284 79.79 -68.09 41.56
C ALA A 284 78.59 -68.52 42.42
N ALA A 285 77.36 -68.21 41.99
CA ALA A 285 76.14 -68.69 42.65
C ALA A 285 75.97 -70.22 42.58
N ALA A 286 76.33 -70.83 41.45
CA ALA A 286 76.32 -72.29 41.33
C ALA A 286 77.34 -72.96 42.26
N GLU A 287 78.55 -72.42 42.36
CA GLU A 287 79.59 -72.90 43.30
C GLU A 287 79.22 -72.70 44.77
N ALA A 288 78.54 -71.59 45.08
CA ALA A 288 78.02 -71.33 46.41
C ALA A 288 76.98 -72.39 46.83
N LEU A 289 76.08 -72.79 45.92
CA LEU A 289 75.09 -73.84 46.18
C LEU A 289 75.74 -75.22 46.42
N THR A 290 76.80 -75.56 45.68
CA THR A 290 77.50 -76.84 45.89
C THR A 290 78.22 -76.91 47.24
N THR A 291 78.50 -75.76 47.87
CA THR A 291 79.05 -75.71 49.24
C THR A 291 78.05 -76.28 50.25
N TYR A 292 76.76 -75.95 50.14
CA TYR A 292 75.72 -76.55 50.99
C TYR A 292 75.56 -78.06 50.73
N GLU A 293 75.55 -78.47 49.46
CA GLU A 293 75.45 -79.89 49.10
C GLU A 293 76.64 -80.69 49.67
N ARG A 294 77.84 -80.11 49.59
CA ARG A 294 79.07 -80.69 50.13
C ARG A 294 79.02 -80.82 51.65
N ALA A 295 78.62 -79.76 52.36
CA ALA A 295 78.51 -79.77 53.82
C ALA A 295 77.54 -80.83 54.33
N LYS A 296 76.40 -81.01 53.64
CA LYS A 296 75.45 -82.08 53.97
C LYS A 296 76.05 -83.47 53.76
N ARG A 297 76.75 -83.69 52.65
CA ARG A 297 77.30 -85.00 52.27
C ARG A 297 78.52 -85.40 53.11
N GLU A 298 79.45 -84.47 53.34
CA GLU A 298 80.75 -84.76 53.95
C GLU A 298 80.77 -84.52 55.45
N ASP A 299 80.00 -83.56 55.96
CA ASP A 299 80.09 -83.10 57.35
C ASP A 299 78.78 -83.30 58.14
N GLY A 300 77.72 -83.79 57.50
CA GLY A 300 76.41 -83.97 58.13
C GLY A 300 75.73 -82.65 58.55
N ILE A 301 76.15 -81.53 57.96
CA ILE A 301 75.59 -80.21 58.27
C ILE A 301 74.58 -79.83 57.19
N THR A 302 73.32 -79.67 57.60
CA THR A 302 72.28 -79.10 56.74
C THR A 302 72.05 -77.67 57.15
N VAL A 303 72.16 -76.75 56.19
CA VAL A 303 71.98 -75.31 56.38
C VAL A 303 70.63 -74.91 55.78
N GLY A 304 69.90 -73.98 56.40
CA GLY A 304 68.57 -73.55 55.93
C GLY A 304 67.41 -74.46 56.36
N SER A 305 67.58 -75.24 57.43
CA SER A 305 66.59 -76.21 57.93
C SER A 305 65.38 -75.60 58.64
N ASP A 306 65.48 -74.35 59.10
CA ASP A 306 64.47 -73.66 59.89
C ASP A 306 64.60 -72.13 59.76
N ALA A 307 63.63 -71.41 60.33
CA ALA A 307 63.52 -69.95 60.25
C ALA A 307 64.63 -69.19 61.01
N THR A 308 65.45 -69.89 61.79
CA THR A 308 66.46 -69.30 62.65
C THR A 308 67.88 -69.56 62.15
N SER A 309 68.05 -70.50 61.22
CA SER A 309 69.30 -70.82 60.51
C SER A 309 70.06 -69.58 59.99
N PRO A 310 71.42 -69.62 59.96
CA PRO A 310 72.25 -68.53 59.46
C PRO A 310 72.08 -68.28 57.95
N ALA A 311 71.40 -69.19 57.24
CA ALA A 311 71.02 -69.05 55.84
C ALA A 311 69.60 -68.52 55.60
N THR A 312 68.95 -67.83 56.53
CA THR A 312 67.78 -67.00 56.18
C THR A 312 68.24 -65.65 55.62
N LEU A 313 67.46 -65.04 54.72
CA LEU A 313 67.82 -63.72 54.20
C LEU A 313 67.79 -62.63 55.28
N GLU A 314 66.94 -62.77 56.29
CA GLU A 314 66.96 -61.90 57.46
C GLU A 314 68.29 -61.97 58.22
N ASN A 315 68.79 -63.18 58.49
CA ASN A 315 70.07 -63.36 59.16
C ASN A 315 71.26 -62.93 58.30
N ASN A 316 71.17 -63.06 56.98
CA ASN A 316 72.19 -62.52 56.09
C ASN A 316 72.20 -60.98 56.07
N LEU A 317 71.04 -60.31 56.19
CA LEU A 317 70.98 -58.87 56.39
C LEU A 317 71.61 -58.46 57.72
N LYS A 318 71.40 -59.22 58.80
CA LYS A 318 72.04 -58.99 60.11
C LYS A 318 73.54 -59.24 60.07
N ALA A 319 74.01 -60.26 59.34
CA ALA A 319 75.44 -60.54 59.18
C ALA A 319 76.22 -59.39 58.52
N ILE A 320 75.56 -58.52 57.74
CA ILE A 320 76.18 -57.31 57.18
C ILE A 320 76.65 -56.37 58.29
N GLU A 321 76.01 -56.38 59.46
CA GLU A 321 76.42 -55.59 60.62
C GLU A 321 77.81 -56.00 61.15
N LEU A 322 78.17 -57.29 61.08
CA LEU A 322 79.52 -57.78 61.40
C LEU A 322 80.56 -57.08 60.53
N VAL A 323 80.33 -57.09 59.21
CA VAL A 323 81.24 -56.53 58.22
C VAL A 323 81.34 -55.00 58.39
N ARG A 324 80.21 -54.32 58.62
CA ARG A 324 80.18 -52.88 58.87
C ARG A 324 80.98 -52.51 60.13
N ALA A 325 80.83 -53.27 61.23
CA ALA A 325 81.55 -53.03 62.47
C ALA A 325 83.07 -53.31 62.33
N ILE A 326 83.46 -54.39 61.66
CA ILE A 326 84.87 -54.70 61.37
C ILE A 326 85.49 -53.60 60.52
N ASN A 327 84.81 -53.21 59.44
CA ASN A 327 85.28 -52.15 58.55
C ASN A 327 85.37 -50.79 59.25
N ALA A 328 84.53 -50.53 60.26
CA ALA A 328 84.67 -49.33 61.09
C ALA A 328 86.00 -49.32 61.87
N TYR A 329 86.39 -50.42 62.53
CA TYR A 329 87.69 -50.52 63.21
C TYR A 329 88.87 -50.48 62.23
N ARG A 330 88.78 -51.18 61.09
CA ARG A 330 89.81 -51.14 60.04
C ARG A 330 90.01 -49.71 59.51
N ARG A 331 88.92 -48.98 59.25
CA ARG A 331 88.96 -47.58 58.81
C ARG A 331 89.63 -46.68 59.86
N GLN A 332 89.31 -46.86 61.14
CA GLN A 332 89.93 -46.11 62.24
C GLN A 332 91.45 -46.35 62.33
N ALA A 333 91.92 -47.56 62.02
CA ALA A 333 93.34 -47.91 61.98
C ALA A 333 94.03 -47.56 60.63
N GLY A 334 93.33 -46.94 59.68
CA GLY A 334 93.89 -46.60 58.37
C GLY A 334 94.11 -47.80 57.43
N LEU A 335 93.39 -48.90 57.65
CA LEU A 335 93.32 -50.07 56.79
C LEU A 335 92.16 -49.96 55.78
N LYS A 336 92.25 -50.70 54.68
CA LYS A 336 91.19 -50.78 53.68
C LYS A 336 90.01 -51.60 54.22
N GLU A 337 88.81 -51.18 53.82
CA GLU A 337 87.59 -51.95 54.05
C GLU A 337 87.65 -53.29 53.29
N LEU A 338 87.07 -54.32 53.91
CA LEU A 338 86.88 -55.64 53.32
C LEU A 338 85.56 -55.63 52.53
N LEU A 339 85.57 -56.19 51.33
CA LEU A 339 84.36 -56.42 50.55
C LEU A 339 83.75 -57.78 50.85
N ILE A 340 82.43 -57.84 50.87
CA ILE A 340 81.67 -59.06 51.10
C ILE A 340 81.78 -59.93 49.86
N ASP A 341 82.03 -61.21 50.06
CA ASP A 341 81.84 -62.25 49.05
C ASP A 341 80.54 -63.03 49.33
N PRO A 342 79.42 -62.65 48.68
CA PRO A 342 78.14 -63.31 48.89
C PRO A 342 78.19 -64.82 48.63
N TYR A 343 79.12 -65.26 47.79
CA TYR A 343 79.22 -66.65 47.33
C TYR A 343 80.12 -67.50 48.24
N LYS A 344 80.78 -66.87 49.23
CA LYS A 344 81.48 -67.55 50.33
C LYS A 344 80.74 -67.48 51.67
N ASN A 345 79.68 -66.68 51.80
CA ASN A 345 78.79 -66.74 52.97
C ASN A 345 78.25 -68.16 53.28
N PRO A 346 77.95 -69.04 52.29
CA PRO A 346 77.60 -70.43 52.58
C PRO A 346 78.67 -71.19 53.39
N ALA A 347 79.95 -70.91 53.17
CA ALA A 347 81.02 -71.52 53.95
C ALA A 347 80.95 -71.06 55.42
N SER A 348 80.79 -69.76 55.67
CA SER A 348 80.62 -69.26 57.04
C SER A 348 79.36 -69.81 57.69
N GLN A 349 78.24 -69.89 56.98
CA GLN A 349 77.00 -70.44 57.54
C GLN A 349 77.12 -71.92 57.93
N VAL A 350 77.88 -72.71 57.17
CA VAL A 350 78.18 -74.11 57.50
C VAL A 350 79.06 -74.20 58.74
N GLN A 351 80.14 -73.41 58.79
CA GLN A 351 81.07 -73.42 59.91
C GLN A 351 80.42 -72.91 61.21
N THR A 352 79.43 -72.02 61.12
CA THR A 352 78.72 -71.49 62.28
C THR A 352 77.94 -72.61 62.96
N LEU A 353 77.22 -73.41 62.17
CA LEU A 353 76.50 -74.59 62.67
C LEU A 353 77.46 -75.71 63.11
N TYR A 354 78.66 -75.82 62.53
CA TYR A 354 79.67 -76.76 63.02
C TYR A 354 80.15 -76.35 64.42
N PHE A 355 80.51 -75.08 64.59
CA PHE A 355 81.03 -74.55 65.85
C PHE A 355 80.02 -74.75 66.98
N GLU A 356 78.73 -74.45 66.74
CA GLU A 356 77.68 -74.66 67.74
C GLU A 356 77.51 -76.13 68.18
N ARG A 357 77.87 -77.09 67.33
CA ARG A 357 77.79 -78.53 67.62
C ARG A 357 79.06 -79.08 68.25
N ALA A 358 80.23 -78.60 67.81
CA ALA A 358 81.53 -79.17 68.15
C ALA A 358 82.29 -78.38 69.22
N ASP A 359 81.85 -77.17 69.55
CA ASP A 359 82.54 -76.20 70.42
C ASP A 359 84.01 -75.97 70.01
N TRP A 360 84.27 -76.01 68.70
CA TRP A 360 85.60 -75.86 68.12
C TRP A 360 85.53 -75.33 66.69
N HIS A 361 86.57 -74.61 66.28
CA HIS A 361 86.73 -74.09 64.92
C HIS A 361 86.81 -75.21 63.88
N MET A 362 86.02 -75.10 62.80
CA MET A 362 86.03 -76.11 61.75
C MET A 362 87.30 -76.03 60.90
N GLY A 363 87.69 -74.82 60.49
CA GLY A 363 88.87 -74.56 59.64
C GLY A 363 88.86 -75.25 58.26
N LYS A 364 87.75 -75.90 57.86
CA LYS A 364 87.67 -76.71 56.62
C LYS A 364 87.37 -75.86 55.39
N TYR A 365 86.39 -74.96 55.49
CA TYR A 365 85.94 -74.17 54.36
C TYR A 365 86.61 -72.80 54.30
N LEU A 366 86.88 -72.22 55.46
CA LEU A 366 87.61 -70.97 55.64
C LEU A 366 88.60 -71.17 56.78
N ARG A 367 89.88 -70.89 56.52
CA ARG A 367 90.97 -71.14 57.48
C ARG A 367 91.11 -70.03 58.53
N ASN A 368 90.91 -68.77 58.12
CA ASN A 368 90.99 -67.63 59.04
C ASN A 368 89.57 -67.30 59.48
N GLU A 369 89.21 -67.80 60.65
CA GLU A 369 87.86 -67.75 61.18
C GLU A 369 87.86 -67.05 62.53
N ASN A 370 87.00 -66.03 62.68
CA ASN A 370 86.64 -65.51 64.00
C ASN A 370 85.24 -65.98 64.33
N VAL A 371 85.06 -66.52 65.53
CA VAL A 371 83.75 -66.90 66.07
C VAL A 371 83.53 -66.19 67.40
N ALA A 372 82.29 -65.75 67.64
CA ALA A 372 81.84 -65.27 68.93
C ALA A 372 80.42 -65.75 69.17
N ILE A 373 80.22 -66.36 70.33
CA ILE A 373 78.91 -66.85 70.80
C ILE A 373 78.34 -65.88 71.82
N SER A 374 77.01 -65.76 71.86
CA SER A 374 76.29 -64.96 72.87
C SER A 374 76.48 -63.45 72.75
N PHE A 375 76.68 -62.93 71.53
CA PHE A 375 76.75 -61.49 71.26
C PHE A 375 75.84 -61.07 70.09
N THR A 376 75.41 -59.81 70.08
CA THR A 376 74.92 -59.17 68.84
C THR A 376 76.05 -59.10 67.81
N PRO A 377 75.76 -58.95 66.50
CA PRO A 377 76.80 -58.77 65.48
C PRO A 377 77.86 -57.71 65.86
N LYS A 378 77.41 -56.52 66.29
CA LYS A 378 78.32 -55.48 66.74
C LYS A 378 79.08 -55.88 68.03
N GLY A 379 78.39 -56.52 68.98
CA GLY A 379 79.00 -56.97 70.24
C GLY A 379 80.11 -58.01 70.03
N ALA A 380 79.94 -58.92 69.08
CA ALA A 380 80.94 -59.93 68.70
C ALA A 380 82.23 -59.26 68.20
N VAL A 381 82.09 -58.27 67.32
CA VAL A 381 83.23 -57.52 66.78
C VAL A 381 83.92 -56.69 67.87
N ASP A 382 83.13 -56.05 68.75
CA ASP A 382 83.69 -55.32 69.89
C ASP A 382 84.43 -56.26 70.85
N PHE A 383 83.95 -57.49 71.04
CA PHE A 383 84.62 -58.53 71.82
C PHE A 383 85.96 -58.94 71.21
N TRP A 384 85.99 -59.27 69.91
CA TRP A 384 87.23 -59.58 69.19
C TRP A 384 88.24 -58.43 69.26
N HIS A 385 87.78 -57.18 69.11
CA HIS A 385 88.67 -56.02 69.15
C HIS A 385 89.27 -55.75 70.54
N LYS A 386 88.62 -56.16 71.65
CA LYS A 386 89.16 -55.95 73.01
C LYS A 386 90.53 -56.61 73.21
N GLU A 387 90.83 -57.66 72.47
CA GLU A 387 92.13 -58.32 72.46
C GLU A 387 93.29 -57.39 72.03
N LYS A 388 93.00 -56.26 71.36
CA LYS A 388 93.98 -55.21 71.07
C LYS A 388 94.77 -54.81 72.30
N SER A 389 94.11 -54.66 73.45
CA SER A 389 94.77 -54.27 74.70
C SER A 389 95.83 -55.27 75.14
N ILE A 390 95.54 -56.56 75.01
CA ILE A 390 96.46 -57.67 75.31
C ILE A 390 97.61 -57.68 74.30
N TYR A 391 97.28 -57.55 73.00
CA TYR A 391 98.30 -57.51 71.95
C TYR A 391 99.29 -56.36 72.15
N MET A 392 98.79 -55.14 72.37
CA MET A 392 99.64 -53.95 72.51
C MET A 392 100.53 -54.00 73.76
N ALA A 393 100.06 -54.64 74.85
CA ALA A 393 100.84 -54.80 76.07
C ALA A 393 101.97 -55.84 75.95
N GLU A 394 101.79 -56.88 75.12
CA GLU A 394 102.69 -58.04 75.09
C GLU A 394 103.46 -58.21 73.77
N ALA A 395 103.07 -57.55 72.66
CA ALA A 395 103.66 -57.74 71.33
C ALA A 395 105.19 -57.61 71.30
N ALA A 396 105.76 -56.66 72.05
CA ALA A 396 107.20 -56.45 72.15
C ALA A 396 107.94 -57.68 72.70
N LYS A 397 107.34 -58.45 73.62
CA LYS A 397 107.92 -59.69 74.18
C LYS A 397 108.13 -60.77 73.12
N TYR A 398 107.37 -60.70 72.04
CA TYR A 398 107.39 -61.66 70.94
C TYR A 398 108.08 -61.09 69.68
N GLY A 399 108.57 -59.85 69.73
CA GLY A 399 109.19 -59.16 68.60
C GLY A 399 108.20 -58.83 67.48
N LEU A 400 106.93 -58.56 67.83
CA LEU A 400 105.85 -58.27 66.88
C LEU A 400 105.61 -56.76 66.76
N THR A 401 105.08 -56.32 65.62
CA THR A 401 104.78 -54.90 65.36
C THR A 401 103.59 -54.40 66.17
N THR A 402 103.69 -53.23 66.79
CA THR A 402 102.55 -52.54 67.42
C THR A 402 101.86 -51.56 66.48
N ASN A 403 102.40 -51.33 65.28
CA ASN A 403 101.73 -50.54 64.25
C ASN A 403 100.62 -51.38 63.60
N GLU A 404 99.38 -50.98 63.81
CA GLU A 404 98.19 -51.70 63.32
C GLU A 404 98.19 -51.89 61.80
N ARG A 405 98.86 -51.00 61.06
CA ARG A 405 98.94 -51.05 59.60
C ARG A 405 99.89 -52.14 59.08
N ASP A 406 100.74 -52.66 59.95
CA ASP A 406 101.75 -53.66 59.61
C ASP A 406 101.35 -55.08 60.02
N ILE A 407 100.22 -55.24 60.74
CA ILE A 407 99.71 -56.53 61.21
C ILE A 407 99.49 -57.47 60.02
N ASP A 408 100.16 -58.62 60.06
CA ASP A 408 99.98 -59.77 59.18
C ASP A 408 99.71 -60.97 60.09
N SER A 409 98.44 -61.33 60.26
CA SER A 409 98.01 -62.36 61.20
C SER A 409 98.60 -63.72 60.85
N ASN A 410 98.74 -64.04 59.56
CA ASN A 410 99.29 -65.32 59.10
C ASN A 410 100.80 -65.42 59.36
N GLN A 411 101.54 -64.33 59.12
CA GLN A 411 102.96 -64.26 59.43
C GLN A 411 103.19 -64.31 60.94
N ILE A 412 102.38 -63.58 61.73
CA ILE A 412 102.45 -63.60 63.20
C ILE A 412 102.16 -65.02 63.71
N TYR A 413 101.09 -65.66 63.23
CA TYR A 413 100.75 -67.04 63.58
C TYR A 413 101.91 -68.00 63.30
N THR A 414 102.49 -67.94 62.09
CA THR A 414 103.59 -68.81 61.68
C THR A 414 104.85 -68.57 62.52
N THR A 415 105.15 -67.29 62.82
CA THR A 415 106.30 -66.90 63.65
C THR A 415 106.15 -67.46 65.06
N LEU A 416 104.99 -67.28 65.69
CA LEU A 416 104.71 -67.80 67.02
C LEU A 416 104.67 -69.33 67.04
N ARG A 417 104.11 -69.97 66.01
CA ARG A 417 104.13 -71.44 65.85
C ARG A 417 105.52 -72.01 65.80
N ASN A 418 106.38 -71.47 64.94
CA ASN A 418 107.75 -71.98 64.78
C ASN A 418 108.60 -71.77 66.04
N ARG A 419 108.18 -70.85 66.94
CA ARG A 419 108.82 -70.58 68.23
C ARG A 419 108.16 -71.32 69.41
N GLY A 420 107.12 -72.12 69.18
CA GLY A 420 106.36 -72.78 70.26
C GLY A 420 105.55 -71.82 71.15
N GLN A 421 105.22 -70.63 70.65
CA GLN A 421 104.59 -69.52 71.39
C GLN A 421 103.12 -69.27 71.01
N LEU A 422 102.41 -70.28 70.45
CA LEU A 422 101.02 -70.11 69.96
C LEU A 422 99.99 -69.78 71.04
N ALA A 423 100.27 -70.08 72.30
CA ALA A 423 99.38 -69.69 73.40
C ALA A 423 99.12 -68.17 73.44
N PHE A 424 100.07 -67.36 72.97
CA PHE A 424 99.86 -65.92 72.81
C PHE A 424 98.86 -65.63 71.69
N PHE A 425 99.04 -66.25 70.51
CA PHE A 425 98.12 -66.06 69.38
C PHE A 425 96.68 -66.42 69.73
N TYR A 426 96.44 -67.49 70.49
CA TYR A 426 95.07 -67.86 70.90
C TYR A 426 94.39 -66.83 71.79
N ARG A 427 95.13 -65.91 72.43
CA ARG A 427 94.58 -64.82 73.25
C ARG A 427 94.29 -63.53 72.46
N VAL A 428 94.88 -63.39 71.27
CA VAL A 428 94.83 -62.15 70.47
C VAL A 428 94.48 -62.36 69.00
N GLY A 429 94.18 -63.60 68.62
CA GLY A 429 94.03 -64.04 67.24
C GLY A 429 92.87 -63.35 66.54
N HIS A 430 91.77 -63.10 67.25
CA HIS A 430 90.60 -62.48 66.66
C HIS A 430 90.90 -61.04 66.24
N TYR A 431 91.54 -60.26 67.12
CA TYR A 431 91.99 -58.90 66.79
C TYR A 431 92.99 -58.92 65.63
N LEU A 432 93.98 -59.83 65.65
CA LEU A 432 94.99 -59.91 64.60
C LEU A 432 94.38 -60.24 63.24
N GLN A 433 93.46 -61.20 63.16
CA GLN A 433 92.79 -61.57 61.91
C GLN A 433 91.89 -60.44 61.40
N MET A 434 91.14 -59.78 62.30
CA MET A 434 90.28 -58.65 61.94
C MET A 434 91.09 -57.46 61.37
N MET A 435 92.31 -57.24 61.88
CA MET A 435 93.17 -56.10 61.54
C MET A 435 94.28 -56.44 60.55
N ASP A 436 94.32 -57.65 60.00
CA ASP A 436 95.33 -58.05 59.03
C ASP A 436 95.28 -57.16 57.77
N LYS A 437 96.45 -56.65 57.39
CA LYS A 437 96.61 -55.70 56.28
C LYS A 437 96.43 -56.33 54.90
N ASN A 438 96.64 -57.63 54.78
CA ASN A 438 96.60 -58.37 53.52
C ASN A 438 95.18 -58.83 53.18
N PHE A 439 94.28 -58.98 54.15
CA PHE A 439 92.89 -59.31 53.83
C PHE A 439 92.19 -58.16 53.10
N ASN A 440 91.47 -58.52 52.03
CA ASN A 440 90.67 -57.62 51.22
C ASN A 440 89.21 -58.07 51.10
N THR A 441 88.92 -59.31 51.51
CA THR A 441 87.62 -59.96 51.32
C THR A 441 87.17 -60.62 52.61
N ILE A 442 85.85 -60.61 52.85
CA ILE A 442 85.21 -61.18 54.03
C ILE A 442 83.96 -61.98 53.64
N SER A 443 83.76 -63.13 54.28
CA SER A 443 82.47 -63.80 54.36
C SER A 443 81.92 -63.68 55.77
N ALA A 444 80.60 -63.65 55.91
CA ALA A 444 79.95 -63.47 57.21
C ALA A 444 78.71 -64.35 57.34
N ALA A 445 78.49 -64.83 58.55
CA ALA A 445 77.28 -65.51 58.96
C ALA A 445 76.89 -65.05 60.36
N TYR A 446 75.58 -64.94 60.58
CA TYR A 446 75.00 -64.70 61.89
C TYR A 446 73.87 -65.70 62.07
N ASP A 447 73.98 -66.55 63.07
CA ASP A 447 72.85 -67.34 63.55
C ASP A 447 72.20 -66.57 64.71
N GLN A 448 70.89 -66.35 64.62
CA GLN A 448 70.13 -65.68 65.69
C GLN A 448 69.61 -66.68 66.74
N VAL A 449 69.71 -67.99 66.50
CA VAL A 449 69.28 -69.04 67.43
C VAL A 449 70.00 -68.89 68.78
N PRO A 450 69.24 -68.98 69.89
CA PRO A 450 69.76 -69.39 71.18
C PRO A 450 70.57 -70.69 71.14
N ASN A 451 71.89 -70.62 71.22
CA ASN A 451 72.74 -71.79 71.35
C ASN A 451 72.84 -72.24 72.83
N GLN A 452 73.55 -73.34 73.11
CA GLN A 452 73.69 -73.87 74.48
C GLN A 452 74.32 -72.89 75.50
N TYR A 453 74.84 -71.75 75.03
CA TYR A 453 75.52 -70.74 75.84
C TYR A 453 74.70 -69.45 76.05
N SER A 454 73.63 -69.20 75.29
CA SER A 454 72.82 -67.99 75.41
C SER A 454 71.39 -68.15 74.89
N ASN A 455 70.43 -67.54 75.62
CA ASN A 455 69.02 -67.52 75.26
C ASN A 455 68.57 -66.27 74.47
N ILE A 456 69.49 -65.33 74.19
CA ILE A 456 69.15 -64.00 73.65
C ILE A 456 69.96 -63.65 72.40
N TYR A 457 71.23 -64.01 72.39
CA TYR A 457 72.16 -63.76 71.29
C TYR A 457 72.69 -65.08 70.74
N GLY A 458 72.84 -65.17 69.42
CA GLY A 458 73.35 -66.38 68.77
C GLY A 458 74.84 -66.29 68.44
N THR A 459 75.22 -66.83 67.29
CA THR A 459 76.62 -67.06 66.92
C THR A 459 77.00 -66.21 65.73
N SER A 460 78.08 -65.43 65.88
CA SER A 460 78.67 -64.64 64.81
C SER A 460 79.91 -65.34 64.29
N GLU A 461 80.01 -65.50 62.98
CA GLU A 461 81.21 -65.99 62.32
C GLU A 461 81.59 -65.08 61.15
N VAL A 462 82.89 -64.84 61.03
CA VAL A 462 83.46 -64.25 59.82
C VAL A 462 84.68 -65.02 59.34
N GLY A 463 84.79 -65.12 58.01
CA GLY A 463 85.96 -65.67 57.34
C GLY A 463 86.76 -64.57 56.65
N PHE A 464 88.08 -64.55 56.85
CA PHE A 464 88.97 -63.56 56.25
C PHE A 464 89.93 -64.17 55.22
N TYR A 465 90.09 -63.52 54.08
CA TYR A 465 91.07 -63.96 53.08
C TYR A 465 91.49 -62.83 52.14
N ASN A 466 92.62 -63.07 51.47
CA ASN A 466 93.08 -62.27 50.34
C ASN A 466 92.61 -62.93 49.04
N ASP A 467 91.72 -62.26 48.33
CA ASP A 467 91.35 -62.65 46.97
C ASP A 467 92.34 -62.03 45.97
N HIS A 468 93.04 -62.89 45.23
CA HIS A 468 94.05 -62.47 44.25
C HIS A 468 93.42 -61.82 43.01
N ASN A 469 92.14 -62.08 42.75
CA ASN A 469 91.35 -61.55 41.63
C ASN A 469 90.43 -60.39 42.06
N PHE A 470 90.74 -59.73 43.18
CA PHE A 470 89.90 -58.71 43.82
C PHE A 470 89.28 -57.71 42.84
N ASN A 471 90.08 -56.98 42.06
CA ASN A 471 89.57 -55.95 41.15
C ASN A 471 88.63 -56.52 40.07
N ALA A 472 88.94 -57.70 39.52
CA ALA A 472 88.09 -58.35 38.52
C ALA A 472 86.74 -58.76 39.12
N ARG A 473 86.75 -59.25 40.36
CA ARG A 473 85.54 -59.66 41.07
C ARG A 473 84.68 -58.49 41.55
N VAL A 474 85.30 -57.35 41.87
CA VAL A 474 84.56 -56.09 42.09
C VAL A 474 83.88 -55.65 40.80
N ASN A 475 84.61 -55.63 39.68
CA ASN A 475 84.08 -55.18 38.39
C ASN A 475 82.95 -56.06 37.84
N ASN A 476 83.02 -57.37 38.07
CA ASN A 476 81.96 -58.29 37.64
C ASN A 476 80.82 -58.45 38.65
N GLY A 477 80.88 -57.75 39.79
CA GLY A 477 79.83 -57.75 40.82
C GLY A 477 79.78 -59.03 41.67
N THR A 478 80.85 -59.83 41.71
CA THR A 478 80.94 -60.99 42.61
C THR A 478 81.59 -60.69 43.96
N LEU A 479 82.14 -59.49 44.14
CA LEU A 479 82.48 -58.89 45.43
C LEU A 479 81.72 -57.58 45.58
N LEU A 480 81.13 -57.37 46.74
CA LEU A 480 80.19 -56.27 46.99
C LEU A 480 80.58 -55.49 48.24
N SER A 481 80.33 -54.17 48.22
CA SER A 481 80.26 -53.42 49.46
C SER A 481 79.07 -53.89 50.30
N ALA A 482 79.09 -53.61 51.61
CA ALA A 482 77.97 -53.90 52.50
C ALA A 482 76.63 -53.37 51.96
N ASP A 483 76.62 -52.14 51.43
CA ASP A 483 75.41 -51.50 50.91
C ASP A 483 74.94 -52.13 49.59
N ALA A 484 75.87 -52.46 48.68
CA ALA A 484 75.53 -53.11 47.42
C ALA A 484 74.97 -54.52 47.65
N TYR A 485 75.52 -55.25 48.64
CA TYR A 485 75.01 -56.55 49.02
C TYR A 485 73.65 -56.48 49.72
N GLU A 486 73.45 -55.52 50.63
CA GLU A 486 72.14 -55.26 51.23
C GLU A 486 71.08 -54.96 50.16
N GLN A 487 71.42 -54.10 49.18
CA GLN A 487 70.54 -53.81 48.05
C GLN A 487 70.25 -55.04 47.20
N ALA A 488 71.23 -55.91 46.98
CA ALA A 488 71.01 -57.16 46.23
C ALA A 488 70.00 -58.08 46.93
N ILE A 489 70.09 -58.24 48.26
CA ILE A 489 69.12 -59.02 49.05
C ILE A 489 67.73 -58.37 49.03
N ARG A 490 67.65 -57.04 49.17
CA ARG A 490 66.37 -56.31 49.16
C ARG A 490 65.71 -56.30 47.77
N ASN A 491 66.50 -56.20 46.69
CA ASN A 491 66.02 -56.27 45.31
C ASN A 491 65.47 -57.66 44.95
N PHE A 492 66.06 -58.71 45.51
CA PHE A 492 65.50 -60.06 45.42
C PHE A 492 64.11 -60.14 46.08
N ALA A 493 63.83 -59.30 47.08
CA ALA A 493 62.59 -59.34 47.85
C ALA A 493 61.45 -58.40 47.43
N GLY A 494 61.67 -57.27 46.75
CA GLY A 494 60.56 -56.35 46.48
C GLY A 494 60.70 -55.33 45.36
N ALA A 495 59.73 -55.31 44.43
CA ALA A 495 59.29 -54.12 43.66
C ALA A 495 57.96 -54.35 42.87
N ALA A 496 56.83 -54.65 43.54
CA ALA A 496 55.57 -54.99 42.85
C ALA A 496 54.57 -53.81 42.60
N LYS A 497 54.69 -52.65 43.27
CA LYS A 497 53.63 -51.61 43.21
C LYS A 497 53.87 -50.42 42.26
N ALA A 498 55.11 -50.01 41.97
CA ALA A 498 55.38 -48.79 41.19
C ALA A 498 55.27 -48.95 39.66
N ALA A 499 55.57 -50.13 39.11
CA ALA A 499 55.65 -50.36 37.66
C ALA A 499 54.27 -50.47 36.96
N ASN A 500 53.24 -50.94 37.66
CA ASN A 500 51.92 -51.15 37.06
C ASN A 500 51.19 -49.82 36.76
N ALA A 501 51.39 -48.79 37.59
CA ALA A 501 50.85 -47.46 37.35
C ALA A 501 51.48 -46.80 36.11
N GLN A 502 52.79 -46.98 35.90
CA GLN A 502 53.51 -46.43 34.75
C GLN A 502 53.08 -47.07 33.42
N ALA A 503 52.84 -48.39 33.40
CA ALA A 503 52.33 -49.09 32.22
C ALA A 503 50.91 -48.61 31.83
N THR A 504 50.02 -48.41 32.79
CA THR A 504 48.66 -47.89 32.53
C THR A 504 48.69 -46.45 32.00
N VAL A 505 49.53 -45.58 32.57
CA VAL A 505 49.68 -44.19 32.09
C VAL A 505 50.21 -44.17 30.64
N ALA A 506 51.21 -44.99 30.32
CA ALA A 506 51.76 -45.08 28.98
C ALA A 506 50.72 -45.58 27.95
N LYS A 507 49.87 -46.56 28.31
CA LYS A 507 48.77 -47.03 27.47
C LYS A 507 47.72 -45.95 27.21
N ASN A 508 47.33 -45.21 28.25
CA ASN A 508 46.36 -44.11 28.10
C ASN A 508 46.91 -43.00 27.19
N GLN A 509 48.19 -42.65 27.32
CA GLN A 509 48.86 -41.69 26.44
C GLN A 509 48.91 -42.17 24.98
N LEU A 510 49.20 -43.46 24.75
CA LEU A 510 49.16 -44.05 23.41
C LEU A 510 47.74 -44.00 22.80
N ALA A 511 46.71 -44.29 23.59
CA ALA A 511 45.32 -44.20 23.15
C ALA A 511 44.93 -42.76 22.78
N MET A 512 45.35 -41.76 23.56
CA MET A 512 45.14 -40.34 23.24
C MET A 512 45.84 -39.94 21.94
N LEU A 513 47.09 -40.34 21.73
CA LEU A 513 47.82 -40.06 20.49
C LEU A 513 47.11 -40.69 19.27
N ARG A 514 46.63 -41.93 19.40
CA ARG A 514 45.83 -42.60 18.35
C ARG A 514 44.52 -41.87 18.05
N ALA A 515 43.84 -41.35 19.09
CA ALA A 515 42.63 -40.55 18.90
C ALA A 515 42.93 -39.20 18.21
N GLN A 516 44.02 -38.53 18.59
CA GLN A 516 44.48 -37.29 17.94
C GLN A 516 44.80 -37.51 16.46
N ARG A 517 45.42 -38.65 16.11
CA ARG A 517 45.68 -39.02 14.71
C ARG A 517 44.42 -39.00 13.86
N THR A 518 43.32 -39.56 14.36
CA THR A 518 42.03 -39.58 13.66
C THR A 518 41.56 -38.16 13.33
N GLY A 519 41.72 -37.22 14.28
CA GLY A 519 41.41 -35.80 14.07
C GLY A 519 42.30 -35.13 13.01
N TYR A 520 43.62 -35.41 13.03
CA TYR A 520 44.55 -34.88 12.04
C TYR A 520 44.30 -35.45 10.64
N VAL A 521 44.01 -36.75 10.51
CA VAL A 521 43.67 -37.38 9.24
C VAL A 521 42.35 -36.83 8.68
N SER A 522 41.33 -36.61 9.53
CA SER A 522 40.08 -35.97 9.11
C SER A 522 40.33 -34.56 8.57
N THR A 523 41.13 -33.75 9.29
CA THR A 523 41.50 -32.39 8.85
C THR A 523 42.25 -32.42 7.51
N LEU A 524 43.20 -33.34 7.35
CA LEU A 524 43.93 -33.53 6.10
C LEU A 524 43.00 -33.86 4.93
N ASN A 525 42.03 -34.76 5.14
CA ASN A 525 41.07 -35.14 4.10
C ASN A 525 40.18 -33.96 3.68
N ILE A 526 39.73 -33.13 4.63
CA ILE A 526 38.97 -31.91 4.33
C ILE A 526 39.81 -30.94 3.51
N GLN A 527 41.07 -30.73 3.88
CA GLN A 527 41.97 -29.84 3.14
C GLN A 527 42.28 -30.35 1.73
N LYS A 528 42.44 -31.67 1.56
CA LYS A 528 42.59 -32.30 0.24
C LYS A 528 41.34 -32.14 -0.63
N ALA A 529 40.15 -32.30 -0.06
CA ALA A 529 38.89 -32.06 -0.78
C ALA A 529 38.78 -30.60 -1.22
N LYS A 530 39.08 -29.64 -0.33
CA LYS A 530 39.10 -28.20 -0.67
C LYS A 530 40.08 -27.88 -1.79
N LEU A 531 41.29 -28.46 -1.76
CA LEU A 531 42.28 -28.28 -2.82
C LEU A 531 41.76 -28.83 -4.17
N ALA A 532 41.16 -30.02 -4.16
CA ALA A 532 40.59 -30.63 -5.36
C ALA A 532 39.44 -29.78 -5.95
N ASP A 533 38.58 -29.21 -5.11
CA ASP A 533 37.50 -28.31 -5.53
C ASP A 533 38.05 -27.03 -6.16
N LEU A 534 39.10 -26.43 -5.58
CA LEU A 534 39.76 -25.26 -6.15
C LEU A 534 40.44 -25.55 -7.49
N GLN A 535 41.05 -26.73 -7.64
CA GLN A 535 41.64 -27.18 -8.91
C GLN A 535 40.57 -27.39 -9.99
N LYS A 536 39.43 -28.00 -9.62
CA LYS A 536 38.29 -28.16 -10.53
C LYS A 536 37.68 -26.82 -10.92
N LEU A 537 37.57 -25.89 -9.97
CA LEU A 537 37.11 -24.53 -10.21
C LEU A 537 38.03 -23.79 -11.20
N ALA A 538 39.35 -23.91 -11.03
CA ALA A 538 40.32 -23.33 -11.96
C ALA A 538 40.19 -23.91 -13.38
N ALA A 539 39.99 -25.22 -13.52
CA ALA A 539 39.76 -25.85 -14.82
C ALA A 539 38.49 -25.30 -15.52
N ASN A 540 37.40 -25.11 -14.78
CA ASN A 540 36.13 -24.60 -15.32
C ASN A 540 36.19 -23.12 -15.71
N ARG A 541 37.04 -22.31 -15.05
CA ARG A 541 37.13 -20.87 -15.31
C ARG A 541 37.72 -20.52 -16.67
N SER A 542 38.51 -21.41 -17.27
CA SER A 542 38.95 -21.25 -18.67
C SER A 542 37.75 -21.21 -19.63
N GLY A 543 36.73 -22.04 -19.39
CA GLY A 543 35.49 -22.03 -20.17
C GLY A 543 34.69 -20.73 -19.96
N ALA A 544 34.55 -20.30 -18.71
CA ALA A 544 33.86 -19.04 -18.38
C ALA A 544 34.54 -17.82 -19.02
N LEU A 545 35.88 -17.78 -19.05
CA LEU A 545 36.63 -16.72 -19.72
C LEU A 545 36.41 -16.74 -21.24
N ALA A 546 36.37 -17.92 -21.86
CA ALA A 546 36.08 -18.04 -23.29
C ALA A 546 34.65 -17.56 -23.61
N THR A 547 33.66 -17.93 -22.80
CA THR A 547 32.28 -17.46 -22.93
C THR A 547 32.18 -15.94 -22.78
N ALA A 548 32.78 -15.36 -21.73
CA ALA A 548 32.75 -13.91 -21.51
C ALA A 548 33.41 -13.11 -22.66
N ASN A 549 34.50 -13.63 -23.24
CA ASN A 549 35.10 -13.02 -24.43
C ASN A 549 34.19 -13.14 -25.67
N ALA A 550 33.54 -14.28 -25.88
CA ALA A 550 32.62 -14.47 -27.02
C ALA A 550 31.38 -13.56 -26.91
N GLU A 551 30.84 -13.39 -25.71
CA GLU A 551 29.76 -12.45 -25.43
C GLU A 551 30.18 -11.01 -25.69
N LEU A 552 31.39 -10.62 -25.26
CA LEU A 552 31.94 -9.29 -25.54
C LEU A 552 32.05 -9.02 -27.05
N ILE A 553 32.61 -9.96 -27.81
CA ILE A 553 32.72 -9.85 -29.28
C ILE A 553 31.33 -9.70 -29.93
N THR A 554 30.35 -10.44 -29.42
CA THR A 554 28.96 -10.37 -29.90
C THR A 554 28.35 -8.99 -29.62
N ALA A 555 28.57 -8.44 -28.43
CA ALA A 555 28.11 -7.10 -28.06
C ALA A 555 28.80 -6.00 -28.90
N GLU A 556 30.10 -6.13 -29.18
CA GLU A 556 30.84 -5.23 -30.07
C GLU A 556 30.27 -5.25 -31.51
N ALA A 557 29.98 -6.44 -32.03
CA ALA A 557 29.37 -6.60 -33.34
C ALA A 557 27.95 -6.01 -33.39
N ALA A 558 27.15 -6.19 -32.34
CA ALA A 558 25.81 -5.62 -32.21
C ALA A 558 25.87 -4.08 -32.17
N LEU A 559 26.79 -3.50 -31.40
CA LEU A 559 26.99 -2.05 -31.35
C LEU A 559 27.42 -1.50 -32.72
N LYS A 560 28.35 -2.16 -33.41
CA LYS A 560 28.76 -1.77 -34.76
C LYS A 560 27.57 -1.77 -35.73
N LYS A 561 26.70 -2.78 -35.67
CA LYS A 561 25.49 -2.87 -36.49
C LYS A 561 24.49 -1.76 -36.14
N ALA A 562 24.30 -1.46 -34.85
CA ALA A 562 23.42 -0.38 -34.41
C ALA A 562 23.92 0.99 -34.91
N LYS A 563 25.23 1.26 -34.80
CA LYS A 563 25.89 2.47 -35.34
C LYS A 563 25.69 2.62 -36.85
N GLN A 564 25.86 1.53 -37.60
CA GLN A 564 25.58 1.54 -39.05
C GLN A 564 24.12 1.81 -39.37
N ASN A 565 23.19 1.30 -38.56
CA ASN A 565 21.76 1.54 -38.74
C ASN A 565 21.42 3.02 -38.50
N VAL A 566 21.98 3.66 -37.46
CA VAL A 566 21.83 5.10 -37.21
C VAL A 566 22.28 5.92 -38.42
N VAL A 567 23.49 5.68 -38.92
CA VAL A 567 24.00 6.37 -40.12
C VAL A 567 23.07 6.16 -41.33
N THR A 568 22.52 4.96 -41.49
CA THR A 568 21.57 4.65 -42.58
C THR A 568 20.28 5.45 -42.43
N LYS A 569 19.72 5.54 -41.22
CA LYS A 569 18.49 6.29 -40.94
C LYS A 569 18.69 7.81 -41.01
N GLU A 570 19.85 8.33 -40.60
CA GLU A 570 20.21 9.74 -40.80
C GLU A 570 20.26 10.09 -42.29
N ALA A 571 20.86 9.23 -43.11
CA ALA A 571 20.91 9.42 -44.56
C ALA A 571 19.50 9.32 -45.19
N ALA A 572 18.65 8.43 -44.71
CA ALA A 572 17.26 8.29 -45.16
C ALA A 572 16.43 9.54 -44.82
N LEU A 573 16.51 10.03 -43.58
CA LEU A 573 15.88 11.28 -43.15
C LEU A 573 16.34 12.48 -43.98
N LYS A 574 17.65 12.59 -44.24
CA LYS A 574 18.20 13.66 -45.07
C LYS A 574 17.66 13.61 -46.51
N ARG A 575 17.56 12.42 -47.12
CA ARG A 575 16.98 12.23 -48.45
C ARG A 575 15.48 12.52 -48.48
N ALA A 576 14.73 12.07 -47.48
CA ALA A 576 13.30 12.34 -47.36
C ALA A 576 13.04 13.84 -47.23
N THR A 577 13.80 14.51 -46.36
CA THR A 577 13.74 15.97 -46.17
C THR A 577 14.05 16.72 -47.47
N ALA A 578 15.14 16.37 -48.16
CA ALA A 578 15.51 17.02 -49.42
C ALA A 578 14.48 16.80 -50.54
N THR A 579 13.92 15.58 -50.64
CA THR A 579 12.91 15.21 -51.64
C THR A 579 11.58 15.92 -51.42
N ILE A 580 11.24 16.17 -50.16
CA ILE A 580 9.98 16.80 -49.76
C ILE A 580 10.11 18.32 -49.74
N ALA A 581 11.29 18.88 -49.49
CA ALA A 581 11.52 20.33 -49.51
C ALA A 581 11.06 21.02 -50.81
N SER A 582 11.35 20.43 -51.98
CA SER A 582 10.89 20.95 -53.28
C SER A 582 9.39 20.76 -53.53
N LYS A 583 8.75 19.82 -52.83
CA LYS A 583 7.31 19.52 -52.93
C LYS A 583 6.44 20.31 -51.94
N LEU A 584 7.02 20.78 -50.83
CA LEU A 584 6.30 21.54 -49.79
C LEU A 584 6.04 22.99 -50.20
N ALA A 585 7.05 23.67 -50.76
CA ALA A 585 6.92 25.07 -51.18
C ALA A 585 5.71 25.33 -52.11
N PRO A 586 5.48 24.55 -53.19
CA PRO A 586 4.30 24.76 -54.04
C PRO A 586 2.98 24.45 -53.32
N LYS A 587 2.95 23.50 -52.38
CA LYS A 587 1.75 23.18 -51.58
C LYS A 587 1.41 24.26 -50.55
N GLN A 588 2.42 24.86 -49.92
CA GLN A 588 2.25 26.02 -49.04
C GLN A 588 1.73 27.23 -49.83
N ALA A 589 2.27 27.48 -51.02
CA ALA A 589 1.80 28.54 -51.90
C ALA A 589 0.36 28.30 -52.38
N ALA A 590 0.01 27.05 -52.72
CA ALA A 590 -1.35 26.67 -53.08
C ALA A 590 -2.33 26.90 -51.92
N LEU A 591 -1.99 26.45 -50.71
CA LEU A 591 -2.81 26.71 -49.52
C LEU A 591 -3.01 28.20 -49.27
N ALA A 592 -1.94 29.00 -49.32
CA ALA A 592 -2.02 30.45 -49.13
C ALA A 592 -2.91 31.12 -50.20
N LYS A 593 -2.83 30.64 -51.44
CA LYS A 593 -3.70 31.11 -52.53
C LYS A 593 -5.18 30.79 -52.25
N GLU A 594 -5.50 29.55 -51.88
CA GLU A 594 -6.89 29.15 -51.58
C GLU A 594 -7.45 29.90 -50.36
N GLN A 595 -6.62 30.19 -49.35
CA GLN A 595 -6.98 31.02 -48.20
C GLN A 595 -7.28 32.47 -48.62
N GLY A 596 -6.47 33.07 -49.49
CA GLY A 596 -6.72 34.40 -50.03
C GLY A 596 -8.01 34.49 -50.87
N LEU A 597 -8.29 33.45 -51.65
CA LEU A 597 -9.55 33.35 -52.41
C LEU A 597 -10.77 33.19 -51.50
N LEU A 598 -10.65 32.41 -50.41
CA LEU A 598 -11.70 32.27 -49.39
C LEU A 598 -12.03 33.62 -48.76
N GLU A 599 -11.00 34.38 -48.39
CA GLU A 599 -11.18 35.69 -47.78
C GLU A 599 -11.86 36.68 -48.75
N THR A 600 -11.45 36.65 -50.02
CA THR A 600 -12.10 37.43 -51.08
C THR A 600 -13.58 37.06 -51.23
N ALA A 601 -13.92 35.76 -51.21
CA ALA A 601 -15.29 35.28 -51.30
C ALA A 601 -16.14 35.69 -50.09
N LYS A 602 -15.57 35.66 -48.87
CA LYS A 602 -16.23 36.13 -47.63
C LYS A 602 -16.48 37.64 -47.66
N ASN A 603 -15.52 38.43 -48.13
CA ASN A 603 -15.69 39.87 -48.29
C ASN A 603 -16.80 40.18 -49.29
N LYS A 604 -16.86 39.47 -50.42
CA LYS A 604 -17.95 39.63 -51.38
C LYS A 604 -19.31 39.25 -50.79
N LEU A 605 -19.38 38.21 -49.97
CA LEU A 605 -20.61 37.82 -49.27
C LEU A 605 -21.08 38.92 -48.31
N ALA A 606 -20.16 39.54 -47.57
CA ALA A 606 -20.48 40.64 -46.66
C ALA A 606 -21.10 41.83 -47.41
N GLU A 607 -20.54 42.20 -48.57
CA GLU A 607 -21.10 43.25 -49.42
C GLU A 607 -22.49 42.90 -49.96
N LEU A 608 -22.70 41.67 -50.41
CA LEU A 608 -24.03 41.23 -50.87
C LEU A 608 -25.07 41.21 -49.76
N LYS A 609 -24.68 40.90 -48.51
CA LYS A 609 -25.59 41.00 -47.35
C LYS A 609 -26.01 42.44 -47.06
N LYS A 610 -25.13 43.43 -47.25
CA LYS A 610 -25.50 44.86 -47.16
C LYS A 610 -26.50 45.26 -48.25
N VAL A 611 -26.31 44.75 -49.47
CA VAL A 611 -27.26 44.97 -50.58
C VAL A 611 -28.63 44.37 -50.27
N LEU A 612 -28.67 43.16 -49.70
CA LEU A 612 -29.92 42.52 -49.27
C LEU A 612 -30.66 43.36 -48.23
N ILE A 613 -29.97 43.81 -47.17
CA ILE A 613 -30.56 44.68 -46.14
C ILE A 613 -31.17 45.95 -46.77
N THR A 614 -30.47 46.54 -47.75
CA THR A 614 -30.96 47.73 -48.45
C THR A 614 -32.23 47.42 -49.27
N ALA A 615 -32.27 46.27 -49.94
CA ALA A 615 -33.44 45.85 -50.71
C ALA A 615 -34.65 45.57 -49.80
N GLU A 616 -34.45 44.89 -48.67
CA GLU A 616 -35.50 44.64 -47.66
C GLU A 616 -36.07 45.95 -47.09
N LEU A 617 -35.21 46.94 -46.81
CA LEU A 617 -35.63 48.27 -46.36
C LEU A 617 -36.47 49.00 -47.43
N ASN A 618 -36.10 48.88 -48.70
CA ASN A 618 -36.85 49.49 -49.80
C ASN A 618 -38.23 48.85 -49.98
N VAL A 619 -38.36 47.53 -49.76
CA VAL A 619 -39.67 46.85 -49.74
C VAL A 619 -40.54 47.39 -48.61
N ALA A 620 -39.99 47.54 -47.41
CA ALA A 620 -40.72 48.11 -46.28
C ALA A 620 -41.22 49.54 -46.59
N LYS A 621 -40.33 50.41 -47.10
CA LYS A 621 -40.68 51.78 -47.50
C LYS A 621 -41.77 51.84 -48.58
N ALA A 622 -41.67 50.98 -49.59
CA ALA A 622 -42.66 50.93 -50.66
C ALA A 622 -44.03 50.46 -50.13
N LYS A 623 -44.05 49.50 -49.19
CA LYS A 623 -45.29 49.04 -48.55
C LYS A 623 -45.94 50.11 -47.69
N ASP A 624 -45.15 50.87 -46.92
CA ASP A 624 -45.64 52.00 -46.12
C ASP A 624 -46.22 53.12 -47.01
N ALA A 625 -45.54 53.43 -48.11
CA ALA A 625 -46.02 54.41 -49.09
C ALA A 625 -47.33 53.96 -49.75
N LEU A 626 -47.44 52.68 -50.13
CA LEU A 626 -48.67 52.09 -50.65
C LEU A 626 -49.81 52.17 -49.64
N GLN A 627 -49.56 51.86 -48.37
CA GLN A 627 -50.58 51.96 -47.32
C GLN A 627 -51.06 53.40 -47.16
N THR A 628 -50.15 54.38 -47.20
CA THR A 628 -50.47 55.81 -47.15
C THR A 628 -51.35 56.23 -48.34
N SER A 629 -51.01 55.81 -49.56
CA SER A 629 -51.81 56.09 -50.76
C SER A 629 -53.20 55.44 -50.69
N LYS A 630 -53.31 54.22 -50.14
CA LYS A 630 -54.60 53.55 -49.93
C LYS A 630 -55.48 54.28 -48.91
N ALA A 631 -54.89 54.85 -47.86
CA ALA A 631 -55.62 55.67 -46.89
C ALA A 631 -56.16 56.96 -47.55
N LYS A 632 -55.34 57.65 -48.35
CA LYS A 632 -55.76 58.86 -49.09
C LYS A 632 -56.85 58.58 -50.12
N LEU A 633 -56.75 57.46 -50.85
CA LEU A 633 -57.81 57.03 -51.77
C LEU A 633 -59.14 56.84 -51.02
N LYS A 634 -59.11 56.19 -49.85
CA LYS A 634 -60.29 56.00 -49.02
C LYS A 634 -60.87 57.35 -48.55
N GLU A 635 -60.04 58.29 -48.10
CA GLU A 635 -60.48 59.63 -47.71
C GLU A 635 -61.15 60.38 -48.88
N ALA A 636 -60.56 60.32 -50.08
CA ALA A 636 -61.12 60.93 -51.28
C ALA A 636 -62.46 60.29 -51.70
N GLN A 637 -62.58 58.96 -51.60
CA GLN A 637 -63.82 58.23 -51.87
C GLN A 637 -64.93 58.60 -50.87
N ASP A 638 -64.60 58.62 -49.57
CA ASP A 638 -65.52 59.00 -48.49
C ASP A 638 -66.01 60.45 -48.70
N ASN A 639 -65.14 61.37 -49.13
CA ASN A 639 -65.49 62.77 -49.44
C ASN A 639 -66.42 62.89 -50.66
N LEU A 640 -66.13 62.16 -51.75
CA LEU A 640 -66.98 62.14 -52.94
C LEU A 640 -68.38 61.62 -52.61
N GLU A 641 -68.48 60.53 -51.83
CA GLU A 641 -69.76 59.97 -51.38
C GLU A 641 -70.55 60.98 -50.54
N LYS A 642 -69.88 61.70 -49.63
CA LYS A 642 -70.51 62.76 -48.82
C LYS A 642 -71.13 63.86 -49.70
N LEU A 643 -70.36 64.38 -50.67
CA LEU A 643 -70.81 65.47 -51.54
C LEU A 643 -71.96 65.05 -52.47
N GLN A 644 -71.91 63.84 -53.03
CA GLN A 644 -72.97 63.31 -53.91
C GLN A 644 -74.32 63.12 -53.20
N ASN A 645 -74.28 62.82 -51.89
CA ASN A 645 -75.46 62.58 -51.08
C ASN A 645 -75.99 63.84 -50.35
N ALA A 646 -75.30 64.98 -50.45
CA ALA A 646 -75.72 66.23 -49.80
C ALA A 646 -77.12 66.73 -50.21
N PRO A 647 -77.57 66.62 -51.49
CA PRO A 647 -78.93 66.97 -51.87
C PRO A 647 -80.01 66.10 -51.21
N GLN A 648 -79.77 64.78 -51.13
CA GLN A 648 -80.67 63.83 -50.47
C GLN A 648 -80.69 64.06 -48.94
N ALA A 649 -79.54 64.41 -48.35
CA ALA A 649 -79.44 64.77 -46.93
C ALA A 649 -80.26 66.05 -46.62
N LEU A 650 -80.22 67.06 -47.50
CA LEU A 650 -81.08 68.25 -47.36
C LEU A 650 -82.56 67.92 -47.52
N GLU A 651 -82.93 67.11 -48.52
CA GLU A 651 -84.33 66.71 -48.71
C GLU A 651 -84.87 65.96 -47.48
N ALA A 652 -84.07 65.07 -46.90
CA ALA A 652 -84.41 64.37 -45.67
C ALA A 652 -84.58 65.35 -44.49
N ALA A 653 -83.69 66.34 -44.35
CA ALA A 653 -83.79 67.36 -43.30
C ALA A 653 -85.03 68.27 -43.48
N GLN A 654 -85.36 68.67 -44.71
CA GLN A 654 -86.54 69.49 -45.00
C GLN A 654 -87.85 68.73 -44.75
N LYS A 655 -87.91 67.44 -45.10
CA LYS A 655 -89.06 66.58 -44.77
C LYS A 655 -89.22 66.42 -43.25
N ALA A 656 -88.12 66.27 -42.52
CA ALA A 656 -88.15 66.21 -41.06
C ALA A 656 -88.65 67.53 -40.45
N LEU A 657 -88.23 68.69 -40.98
CA LEU A 657 -88.73 70.00 -40.56
C LEU A 657 -90.24 70.17 -40.86
N GLN A 658 -90.71 69.82 -42.05
CA GLN A 658 -92.14 69.86 -42.37
C GLN A 658 -92.97 68.97 -41.44
N ALA A 659 -92.47 67.76 -41.13
CA ALA A 659 -93.11 66.86 -40.19
C ALA A 659 -93.17 67.47 -38.78
N ALA A 660 -92.08 68.07 -38.31
CA ALA A 660 -92.03 68.75 -37.01
C ALA A 660 -92.97 69.97 -36.95
N GLN A 661 -93.04 70.78 -38.01
CA GLN A 661 -93.93 71.94 -38.10
C GLN A 661 -95.41 71.55 -38.13
N ALA A 662 -95.74 70.49 -38.88
CA ALA A 662 -97.10 69.96 -38.94
C ALA A 662 -97.55 69.41 -37.57
N ASP A 663 -96.66 68.71 -36.87
CA ASP A 663 -96.92 68.23 -35.52
C ASP A 663 -97.15 69.40 -34.54
N TYR A 664 -96.26 70.40 -34.55
CA TYR A 664 -96.43 71.60 -33.71
C TYR A 664 -97.76 72.33 -33.99
N ALA A 665 -98.12 72.56 -35.25
CA ALA A 665 -99.38 73.21 -35.62
C ALA A 665 -100.61 72.41 -35.15
N SER A 666 -100.56 71.08 -35.27
CA SER A 666 -101.61 70.17 -34.78
C SER A 666 -101.76 70.26 -33.25
N LYS A 667 -100.65 70.28 -32.51
CA LYS A 667 -100.64 70.42 -31.05
C LYS A 667 -101.18 71.78 -30.60
N VAL A 668 -100.83 72.88 -31.30
CA VAL A 668 -101.37 74.22 -31.01
C VAL A 668 -102.87 74.31 -31.27
N LYS A 669 -103.37 73.69 -32.35
CA LYS A 669 -104.81 73.66 -32.63
C LYS A 669 -105.56 72.89 -31.54
N THR A 670 -105.02 71.73 -31.16
CA THR A 670 -105.59 70.91 -30.08
C THR A 670 -105.63 71.68 -28.77
N LEU A 671 -104.60 72.48 -28.48
CA LEU A 671 -104.59 73.33 -27.28
C LEU A 671 -105.77 74.32 -27.28
N LYS A 672 -106.00 75.03 -28.39
CA LYS A 672 -107.11 75.98 -28.53
C LYS A 672 -108.47 75.30 -28.37
N ASP A 673 -108.66 74.13 -28.98
CA ASP A 673 -109.90 73.38 -28.90
C ASP A 673 -110.20 72.92 -27.46
N GLU A 674 -109.18 72.48 -26.72
CA GLU A 674 -109.34 72.05 -25.32
C GLU A 674 -109.50 73.24 -24.35
N GLU A 675 -108.91 74.40 -24.63
CA GLU A 675 -109.14 75.65 -23.89
C GLU A 675 -110.58 76.17 -24.08
N ALA A 676 -111.12 76.10 -25.30
CA ALA A 676 -112.52 76.48 -25.57
C ALA A 676 -113.52 75.57 -24.84
N LYS A 677 -113.26 74.25 -24.79
CA LYS A 677 -114.09 73.30 -24.01
C LYS A 677 -114.06 73.59 -22.51
N LEU A 678 -112.90 73.96 -21.98
CA LEU A 678 -112.74 74.35 -20.58
C LEU A 678 -113.59 75.57 -20.25
N GLU A 679 -113.60 76.58 -21.13
CA GLU A 679 -114.37 77.81 -20.95
C GLU A 679 -115.89 77.56 -21.00
N ILE A 680 -116.35 76.71 -21.93
CA ILE A 680 -117.75 76.26 -21.98
C ILE A 680 -118.14 75.54 -20.68
N SER A 681 -117.30 74.63 -20.19
CA SER A 681 -117.56 73.88 -18.96
C SER A 681 -117.67 74.80 -17.72
N ARG A 682 -116.78 75.80 -17.61
CA ARG A 682 -116.85 76.84 -16.56
C ARG A 682 -118.15 77.65 -16.63
N SER A 683 -118.57 78.02 -17.84
CA SER A 683 -119.81 78.80 -18.07
C SER A 683 -121.06 78.01 -17.67
N ILE A 684 -121.13 76.73 -18.03
CA ILE A 684 -122.24 75.84 -17.66
C ILE A 684 -122.30 75.66 -16.14
N TYR A 685 -121.15 75.40 -15.51
CA TYR A 685 -121.07 75.29 -14.05
C TYR A 685 -121.60 76.55 -13.35
N THR A 686 -121.18 77.73 -13.80
CA THR A 686 -121.59 79.02 -13.21
C THR A 686 -123.11 79.25 -13.32
N LYS A 687 -123.71 79.04 -14.51
CA LYS A 687 -125.15 79.26 -14.73
C LYS A 687 -126.04 78.30 -13.93
N LEU A 688 -125.62 77.04 -13.79
CA LEU A 688 -126.37 76.05 -13.03
C LEU A 688 -126.30 76.33 -11.53
N GLN A 689 -125.16 76.83 -11.05
CA GLN A 689 -124.99 77.29 -9.67
C GLN A 689 -125.92 78.48 -9.36
N GLU A 690 -125.99 79.48 -10.24
CA GLU A 690 -126.87 80.64 -10.09
C GLU A 690 -128.36 80.26 -10.08
N ASN A 691 -128.79 79.36 -10.97
CA ASN A 691 -130.17 78.89 -11.05
C ASN A 691 -130.59 78.15 -9.76
N TYR A 692 -129.70 77.32 -9.22
CA TYR A 692 -129.92 76.64 -7.94
C TYR A 692 -130.17 77.63 -6.79
N GLU A 693 -129.39 78.70 -6.70
CA GLU A 693 -129.56 79.71 -5.65
C GLU A 693 -130.86 80.50 -5.82
N GLN A 694 -131.28 80.78 -7.06
CA GLN A 694 -132.47 81.59 -7.36
C GLN A 694 -133.78 80.89 -6.98
N LEU A 695 -133.93 79.61 -7.36
CA LEU A 695 -135.11 78.80 -7.05
C LEU A 695 -135.29 78.62 -5.53
N ARG A 696 -134.19 78.49 -4.79
CA ARG A 696 -134.20 78.31 -3.32
C ARG A 696 -134.84 79.46 -2.55
N SER A 697 -134.78 80.69 -3.09
CA SER A 697 -135.25 81.90 -2.40
C SER A 697 -136.77 82.11 -2.38
N GLN A 698 -137.54 81.45 -3.28
CA GLN A 698 -138.97 81.75 -3.52
C GLN A 698 -139.97 80.94 -2.66
N LEU A 699 -139.49 80.05 -1.81
CA LEU A 699 -140.34 79.22 -0.93
C LEU A 699 -140.75 79.97 0.35
N PRO A 700 -141.99 79.81 0.88
CA PRO A 700 -142.46 80.51 2.09
C PRO A 700 -141.71 80.09 3.37
N PRO A 701 -141.66 80.93 4.43
CA PRO A 701 -140.75 80.73 5.57
C PRO A 701 -140.93 79.42 6.34
N LYS A 702 -142.11 78.78 6.23
CA LYS A 702 -142.39 77.47 6.84
C LYS A 702 -142.04 76.26 5.95
N ALA A 703 -141.75 76.46 4.67
CA ALA A 703 -141.32 75.45 3.69
C ALA A 703 -139.91 75.75 3.13
N GLN A 704 -139.09 76.47 3.91
CA GLN A 704 -137.67 76.71 3.62
C GLN A 704 -136.75 75.75 4.39
N LYS A 705 -137.23 74.54 4.73
CA LYS A 705 -136.38 73.49 5.28
C LYS A 705 -136.63 72.16 4.60
N GLU A 706 -135.71 71.91 3.69
CA GLU A 706 -135.46 70.69 2.92
C GLU A 706 -135.81 69.41 3.68
N PRO A 707 -136.64 68.53 3.10
CA PRO A 707 -136.54 67.10 3.30
C PRO A 707 -135.27 66.63 2.58
N ASP A 708 -134.25 66.37 3.38
CA ASP A 708 -132.97 65.79 2.98
C ASP A 708 -133.23 64.35 2.53
N GLY A 709 -133.23 64.15 1.21
CA GLY A 709 -133.55 62.88 0.57
C GLY A 709 -132.56 62.62 -0.55
N GLU A 710 -131.36 62.20 -0.14
CA GLU A 710 -130.21 61.80 -0.96
C GLU A 710 -130.61 61.08 -2.27
N VAL A 711 -129.95 61.44 -3.37
CA VAL A 711 -129.77 60.48 -4.47
C VAL A 711 -128.30 60.22 -4.73
N GLN A 712 -128.04 58.92 -4.63
CA GLN A 712 -126.84 58.16 -4.84
C GLN A 712 -126.09 58.40 -6.16
N LYS A 713 -124.78 58.56 -6.00
CA LYS A 713 -123.66 57.85 -6.65
C LYS A 713 -123.65 57.80 -8.19
N LEU A 714 -122.90 58.74 -8.80
CA LEU A 714 -122.34 58.60 -10.14
C LEU A 714 -120.94 57.96 -10.09
N HIS A 715 -120.83 56.76 -10.66
CA HIS A 715 -119.56 56.16 -11.09
C HIS A 715 -119.51 56.15 -12.61
N LEU A 716 -118.56 56.88 -13.21
CA LEU A 716 -118.04 56.57 -14.54
C LEU A 716 -116.54 56.86 -14.57
N SER A 717 -115.80 55.81 -14.24
CA SER A 717 -114.36 55.69 -14.36
C SER A 717 -113.93 55.57 -15.82
N ARG A 718 -113.00 56.43 -16.25
CA ARG A 718 -112.09 56.12 -17.36
C ARG A 718 -110.71 56.74 -17.09
N THR A 719 -109.85 55.94 -16.47
CA THR A 719 -108.41 56.22 -16.35
C THR A 719 -107.68 55.79 -17.62
N TYR A 720 -106.94 56.76 -18.14
CA TYR A 720 -105.85 56.66 -19.08
C TYR A 720 -104.77 55.68 -18.58
N GLN A 721 -104.19 54.90 -19.50
CA GLN A 721 -102.93 54.17 -19.29
C GLN A 721 -102.06 54.38 -20.55
N PRO A 722 -100.89 55.04 -20.44
CA PRO A 722 -99.90 55.08 -21.52
C PRO A 722 -99.13 53.76 -21.58
N LYS A 723 -98.85 53.24 -22.78
CA LYS A 723 -98.01 52.04 -22.97
C LYS A 723 -96.52 52.40 -23.10
N PRO A 724 -95.61 51.55 -22.58
CA PRO A 724 -94.22 51.90 -22.26
C PRO A 724 -93.18 51.36 -23.25
N LEU A 725 -91.96 51.87 -23.08
CA LEU A 725 -90.66 51.38 -23.56
C LEU A 725 -90.43 49.88 -23.26
N LEU A 726 -89.76 49.18 -24.19
CA LEU A 726 -88.87 48.00 -23.96
C LEU A 726 -88.08 47.75 -25.27
N VAL A 727 -86.81 48.17 -25.35
CA VAL A 727 -85.57 47.43 -25.01
C VAL A 727 -85.38 46.14 -25.82
N ARG A 728 -84.24 46.03 -26.52
CA ARG A 728 -83.63 44.73 -26.82
C ARG A 728 -82.12 44.79 -26.54
N GLN A 729 -81.73 44.06 -25.50
CA GLN A 729 -80.36 43.63 -25.24
C GLN A 729 -79.86 42.75 -26.40
N GLN A 730 -78.59 42.88 -26.75
CA GLN A 730 -77.82 41.75 -27.26
C GLN A 730 -76.33 41.88 -26.93
N ASN A 731 -75.80 40.73 -26.53
CA ASN A 731 -74.49 40.44 -25.99
C ASN A 731 -73.32 40.94 -26.84
N THR A 732 -72.31 41.48 -26.16
CA THR A 732 -70.98 41.75 -26.72
C THR A 732 -70.06 40.56 -26.48
N ASP A 733 -69.78 39.79 -27.53
CA ASP A 733 -68.62 38.93 -27.66
C ASP A 733 -67.37 39.80 -27.89
N GLN A 734 -66.43 39.83 -26.93
CA GLN A 734 -65.09 40.38 -27.15
C GLN A 734 -64.08 39.24 -27.36
N LYS A 735 -63.64 39.15 -28.61
CA LYS A 735 -62.61 38.26 -29.14
C LYS A 735 -61.26 38.97 -29.03
N ALA A 736 -60.36 38.49 -28.19
CA ALA A 736 -58.93 38.85 -28.20
C ALA A 736 -58.12 37.67 -28.75
N LEU A 737 -57.29 37.94 -29.76
CA LEU A 737 -56.36 37.02 -30.44
C LEU A 737 -54.91 37.24 -29.94
N PRO A 738 -53.95 36.36 -30.28
CA PRO A 738 -53.08 35.71 -29.29
C PRO A 738 -51.62 36.18 -29.28
N ALA A 739 -50.94 35.88 -28.17
CA ALA A 739 -49.48 35.88 -28.05
C ALA A 739 -48.91 34.46 -28.29
N THR A 740 -47.75 34.42 -28.94
CA THR A 740 -47.01 33.27 -29.44
C THR A 740 -46.16 32.57 -28.38
N GLY A 741 -45.99 31.26 -28.50
CA GLY A 741 -44.91 30.51 -27.84
C GLY A 741 -45.19 29.02 -27.60
N THR A 742 -44.86 28.16 -28.56
CA THR A 742 -44.83 26.69 -28.39
C THR A 742 -43.39 26.18 -28.29
N LYS A 743 -43.14 25.35 -27.27
CA LYS A 743 -42.04 24.39 -27.19
C LYS A 743 -42.52 23.04 -27.72
N ALA A 744 -41.67 22.31 -28.43
CA ALA A 744 -41.41 20.87 -28.25
C ALA A 744 -40.52 20.37 -29.39
N ASP A 745 -39.54 19.52 -29.07
CA ASP A 745 -39.10 18.48 -30.00
C ASP A 745 -38.59 17.27 -29.22
N GLN A 746 -38.95 16.08 -29.70
CA GLN A 746 -38.58 14.77 -29.17
C GLN A 746 -38.36 13.78 -30.34
N VAL A 747 -37.29 12.97 -30.22
CA VAL A 747 -37.17 11.54 -30.62
C VAL A 747 -36.87 11.27 -32.12
N ALA A 748 -35.63 10.90 -32.50
CA ALA A 748 -34.96 9.57 -32.52
C ALA A 748 -34.86 9.03 -33.98
N THR A 749 -33.98 8.14 -34.46
CA THR A 749 -32.97 7.19 -33.95
C THR A 749 -32.22 6.59 -35.18
N LEU A 750 -30.93 6.23 -35.04
CA LEU A 750 -30.27 4.93 -35.37
C LEU A 750 -28.82 5.08 -35.87
N GLY A 751 -27.91 4.28 -35.27
CA GLY A 751 -26.59 3.97 -35.82
C GLY A 751 -25.48 3.71 -34.79
N LEU A 752 -25.23 2.43 -34.50
CA LEU A 752 -24.33 1.81 -33.51
C LEU A 752 -22.82 1.84 -33.91
N LEU A 753 -21.87 1.99 -32.95
CA LEU A 753 -20.82 1.00 -32.58
C LEU A 753 -19.60 1.57 -31.79
N LEU A 754 -19.53 1.14 -30.52
CA LEU A 754 -18.42 0.60 -29.70
C LEU A 754 -17.02 1.27 -29.64
N GLY A 755 -16.56 1.48 -28.40
CA GLY A 755 -15.14 1.60 -28.06
C GLY A 755 -14.88 1.97 -26.59
N LEU A 756 -14.71 0.96 -25.74
CA LEU A 756 -14.51 0.99 -24.28
C LEU A 756 -13.28 1.81 -23.82
N GLY A 757 -13.45 2.61 -22.77
CA GLY A 757 -12.37 3.33 -22.08
C GLY A 757 -12.57 3.28 -20.56
N THR A 758 -11.60 2.69 -19.87
CA THR A 758 -11.60 2.20 -18.49
C THR A 758 -11.38 3.28 -17.43
N LEU A 759 -12.03 3.10 -16.27
CA LEU A 759 -11.73 3.78 -15.01
C LEU A 759 -10.37 3.30 -14.44
N ALA A 760 -9.50 4.24 -14.10
CA ALA A 760 -8.24 3.99 -13.41
C ALA A 760 -8.44 3.90 -11.89
N SER A 761 -7.97 2.80 -11.34
CA SER A 761 -7.87 2.49 -9.92
C SER A 761 -6.49 2.88 -9.39
N ALA A 762 -6.45 3.58 -8.25
CA ALA A 762 -5.24 3.72 -7.43
C ALA A 762 -5.62 3.86 -5.95
N ARG A 763 -5.57 2.75 -5.20
CA ARG A 763 -5.44 2.80 -3.74
C ARG A 763 -4.61 1.62 -3.23
N ARG A 764 -3.37 1.94 -2.84
CA ARG A 764 -2.40 1.10 -2.13
C ARG A 764 -3.03 0.47 -0.88
N ARG A 765 -2.77 -0.83 -0.67
CA ARG A 765 -2.71 -1.43 0.67
C ARG A 765 -1.34 -2.06 0.88
N LYS A 766 -0.76 -1.65 2.00
CA LYS A 766 0.46 -2.12 2.66
C LYS A 766 0.08 -3.38 3.48
N ARG A 767 0.86 -4.44 3.42
CA ARG A 767 0.87 -5.51 4.43
C ARG A 767 2.32 -5.88 4.71
N ASN A 768 2.70 -5.72 5.96
CA ASN A 768 3.91 -6.29 6.54
C ASN A 768 3.63 -7.76 6.88
N ASN A 769 4.66 -8.60 6.75
CA ASN A 769 4.79 -9.88 7.43
C ASN A 769 5.32 -9.64 8.84
N GLU A 770 4.88 -10.46 9.79
CA GLU A 770 5.67 -11.09 10.86
C GLU A 770 4.74 -12.04 11.63
N ASP A 771 4.82 -13.34 11.29
CA ASP A 771 5.00 -14.52 12.16
C ASP A 771 4.67 -15.82 11.40
#